data_AF-A0A7J4PY90-F1
#
_entry.id   AF-A0A7J4PY90-F1
#
_cell.length_a   1.000
_cell.length_b   1.000
_cell.length_c   1.000
_cell.angle_alpha   90.00
_cell.angle_beta   90.00
_cell.angle_gamma   90.00
#
_symmetry.space_group_name_H-M   'P 1'
#
loop_
_entity.id
_entity.type
_entity.pdbx_description
1 polymer ?
#
loop_
_entity_poly.entity_id
_entity_poly.type
_entity_poly.pdbx_seq_one_letter_code
_entity_poly.pdbx_strand_id
1 'polypeptide(L)'
;MRIIRGAAVAMFLLMLLPSLTVASVQETNATQGRESTVQVSELFISPNNLVSNETSQNVYGAVDWNADGEFGKYSDQFIEVWNNGATAVDVSDWQLAVTSGSPPCQLAWNTTIPADGRISIFSADSGILLDYFDGDTVTISDTNGVAVDSMSYPAQDSWYGQSYIEDDNGALSKVSPTPGWGPGGSDSTTAMNIVRCYNVPEPATSNAFLLKGRVVTMDGESNVLNQGNVMVRDGKISGVWSTGSPIPSGVDLTNVPVIETEGTIYPGLIDLHNHMHYNHIPLWDFEVHLNDNQKSAEGGYTNRGQWGDNYDYGPSITWNKNNVQSNNRWGMASEQMKYAEVQAIAGGVTAVQGSPSGNDAWDSTLSRNVELYNFGQDNILTCAVCEWYKSSYNADGKIADFADGDLEAWFIHLSEGVDQTSRDEFDLLNQKGLLAQPTVVIHGTALTPSQFGEMAAVGSNLVWSPLSNLLLYGNTTDVRAADNAGVQISLAPDWGPSGSKSNLHELKVADLWNREVMNTHFTNYELAEMVTSNPAAAAKWQNYVGQLKTGMVADMVVIDTFHDDPYRNLIEAVDADVRLTLVQGKALFGDQDIMTTLKGDDWEAITGGGVSKAIDITSTAVVDGSQTWASIEADLAMAMRNDLSDIREHWSEVSEMTSDAEVQAYLDTTFDGDYRDEVSHLKSMEVDPIFTTGDERFFDVINRSSWANTHIDLSKLYDYYAVPMDADGDRTGAEVTLPQDTGNTGGSNGGNTGGNTGGTTGGNDNGGTDTGGNTDGNTGDTSGTDSTGTTTEPGNTDGTTIDMCEDGTAPPCITNPNAGESDDTNSDADGASSEGTKQKATFALFAIIAVMGIGLFLISKTGGDELNLAEEAKIEKIWDADELEPEMPEADVSEPEFVPAPPPIEAPSADGKEE
;
A
#
# COMPACT_ATOMS: atom_id res chain seq x y z
N MET A 1 -80.24 25.17 -4.90
CA MET A 1 -80.17 25.00 -3.42
C MET A 1 -80.07 23.50 -3.14
N ARG A 2 -79.23 23.07 -2.17
CA ARG A 2 -78.78 21.68 -1.92
C ARG A 2 -77.78 21.11 -2.96
N ILE A 3 -76.50 21.10 -2.59
CA ILE A 3 -75.34 20.37 -3.20
C ILE A 3 -74.34 20.09 -2.05
N ILE A 4 -73.41 19.13 -2.25
CA ILE A 4 -72.20 18.71 -1.47
C ILE A 4 -72.36 17.22 -1.13
N ARG A 5 -71.70 16.26 -1.81
CA ARG A 5 -70.25 15.97 -2.05
C ARG A 5 -69.51 15.50 -0.78
N GLY A 6 -68.81 14.36 -0.79
CA GLY A 6 -68.71 13.35 -1.85
C GLY A 6 -67.91 12.11 -1.43
N ALA A 7 -68.14 11.00 -2.12
CA ALA A 7 -67.40 9.74 -1.98
C ALA A 7 -67.42 9.00 -3.34
N ALA A 8 -66.62 7.94 -3.46
CA ALA A 8 -66.41 7.11 -4.65
C ALA A 8 -65.65 7.76 -5.83
N VAL A 9 -64.32 7.68 -5.78
CA VAL A 9 -63.50 7.24 -6.92
C VAL A 9 -62.46 6.25 -6.38
N ALA A 10 -62.75 4.97 -6.51
CA ALA A 10 -61.81 3.86 -6.38
C ALA A 10 -62.32 2.76 -7.34
N MET A 11 -61.41 1.99 -7.96
CA MET A 11 -61.70 1.11 -9.11
C MET A 11 -62.19 1.84 -10.39
N PHE A 12 -61.33 2.66 -11.03
CA PHE A 12 -61.34 2.81 -12.50
C PHE A 12 -60.05 3.44 -13.06
N LEU A 13 -58.89 2.85 -12.77
CA LEU A 13 -57.58 3.30 -13.29
C LEU A 13 -56.60 2.11 -13.39
N LEU A 14 -57.06 1.05 -14.08
CA LEU A 14 -56.29 -0.19 -14.29
C LEU A 14 -56.61 -0.78 -15.67
N MET A 15 -56.50 0.08 -16.69
CA MET A 15 -56.58 -0.19 -18.14
C MET A 15 -56.29 1.13 -18.89
N LEU A 16 -55.02 1.38 -19.22
CA LEU A 16 -54.50 2.29 -20.26
C LEU A 16 -53.00 2.58 -20.01
N LEU A 17 -52.16 1.55 -20.06
CA LEU A 17 -50.73 1.73 -20.31
C LEU A 17 -50.52 1.69 -21.83
N PRO A 18 -49.86 2.69 -22.45
CA PRO A 18 -49.25 2.49 -23.76
C PRO A 18 -48.12 1.48 -23.59
N SER A 19 -48.08 0.46 -24.45
CA SER A 19 -46.93 -0.44 -24.54
C SER A 19 -45.75 0.31 -25.17
N LEU A 20 -44.95 0.98 -24.35
CA LEU A 20 -43.60 1.38 -24.72
C LEU A 20 -42.71 0.14 -24.62
N THR A 21 -42.24 -0.32 -25.77
CA THR A 21 -41.14 -1.27 -25.85
C THR A 21 -39.90 -0.61 -25.25
N VAL A 22 -39.30 -1.24 -24.24
CA VAL A 22 -37.91 -0.93 -23.87
C VAL A 22 -37.07 -1.39 -25.05
N ALA A 23 -36.66 -0.44 -25.88
CA ALA A 23 -35.49 -0.63 -26.72
C ALA A 23 -34.27 -0.55 -25.80
N SER A 24 -33.27 -1.39 -26.03
CA SER A 24 -31.96 -1.26 -25.41
C SER A 24 -31.40 0.11 -25.76
N VAL A 25 -31.30 1.01 -24.77
CA VAL A 25 -30.49 2.21 -24.90
C VAL A 25 -29.05 1.77 -24.69
N GLN A 26 -28.47 1.25 -25.78
CA GLN A 26 -27.03 1.17 -25.93
C GLN A 26 -26.57 2.61 -26.06
N GLU A 27 -26.21 3.23 -24.94
CA GLU A 27 -25.90 4.66 -24.87
C GLU A 27 -24.47 4.89 -25.39
N THR A 28 -24.32 4.77 -26.71
CA THR A 28 -23.13 5.29 -27.38
C THR A 28 -23.07 6.79 -27.11
N ASN A 29 -21.96 7.23 -26.50
CA ASN A 29 -21.66 8.65 -26.29
C ASN A 29 -21.33 9.32 -27.63
N ALA A 30 -22.33 9.42 -28.51
CA ALA A 30 -22.28 10.17 -29.75
C ALA A 30 -22.18 11.66 -29.41
N THR A 31 -20.93 12.12 -29.30
CA THR A 31 -20.53 13.46 -28.89
C THR A 31 -21.33 14.51 -29.65
N GLN A 32 -22.10 15.34 -28.95
CA GLN A 32 -22.58 16.62 -29.52
C GLN A 32 -21.43 17.65 -29.49
N GLY A 33 -20.30 17.22 -30.03
CA GLY A 33 -19.17 18.07 -30.34
C GLY A 33 -19.60 19.18 -31.30
N ARG A 34 -18.93 20.31 -31.15
CA ARG A 34 -18.90 21.37 -32.17
C ARG A 34 -18.43 20.76 -33.48
N GLU A 35 -18.90 21.22 -34.65
CA GLU A 35 -18.31 20.80 -35.95
C GLU A 35 -16.81 21.15 -35.94
N SER A 36 -16.00 20.14 -35.64
CA SER A 36 -14.55 20.13 -35.68
C SER A 36 -14.13 19.32 -36.89
N THR A 37 -12.97 19.68 -37.44
CA THR A 37 -12.37 18.97 -38.57
C THR A 37 -11.19 18.11 -38.14
N VAL A 38 -10.86 18.10 -36.84
CA VAL A 38 -9.81 17.27 -36.24
C VAL A 38 -10.44 15.94 -35.79
N GLN A 39 -9.85 14.83 -36.22
CA GLN A 39 -10.29 13.47 -35.91
C GLN A 39 -9.12 12.56 -35.52
N VAL A 40 -9.37 11.56 -34.68
CA VAL A 40 -8.51 10.38 -34.55
C VAL A 40 -8.69 9.57 -35.84
N SER A 41 -7.61 9.36 -36.60
CA SER A 41 -7.70 8.88 -37.99
C SER A 41 -7.08 7.52 -38.26
N GLU A 42 -6.15 7.08 -37.43
CA GLU A 42 -5.53 5.76 -37.52
C GLU A 42 -4.95 5.35 -36.15
N LEU A 43 -5.18 4.10 -35.72
CA LEU A 43 -4.68 3.56 -34.44
C LEU A 43 -3.87 2.28 -34.67
N PHE A 44 -2.61 2.27 -34.26
CA PHE A 44 -1.72 1.10 -34.40
C PHE A 44 -1.41 0.45 -33.06
N ILE A 45 -1.78 -0.83 -32.91
CA ILE A 45 -1.64 -1.61 -31.67
C ILE A 45 -0.61 -2.73 -31.85
N SER A 46 0.31 -2.85 -30.90
CA SER A 46 1.40 -3.83 -30.90
C SER A 46 1.25 -4.77 -29.70
N PRO A 47 0.83 -6.04 -29.88
CA PRO A 47 0.40 -6.89 -28.77
C PRO A 47 1.46 -7.33 -27.76
N ASN A 48 2.74 -6.96 -27.89
CA ASN A 48 3.83 -7.51 -27.07
C ASN A 48 5.17 -6.72 -27.09
N ASN A 49 6.09 -7.12 -26.21
CA ASN A 49 7.46 -6.58 -26.08
C ASN A 49 8.38 -7.11 -27.21
N LEU A 50 8.27 -6.55 -28.41
CA LEU A 50 8.94 -7.02 -29.63
C LEU A 50 10.41 -6.57 -29.76
N VAL A 51 11.28 -7.04 -28.86
CA VAL A 51 12.71 -6.64 -28.83
C VAL A 51 13.47 -7.09 -30.09
N SER A 52 14.04 -6.14 -30.83
CA SER A 52 15.01 -6.35 -31.91
C SER A 52 16.35 -5.73 -31.49
N ASN A 53 17.39 -6.55 -31.32
CA ASN A 53 18.72 -6.10 -30.88
C ASN A 53 19.82 -6.97 -31.51
N GLU A 54 21.10 -6.78 -31.14
CA GLU A 54 22.23 -7.54 -31.73
C GLU A 54 22.10 -9.09 -31.63
N THR A 55 21.23 -9.60 -30.76
CA THR A 55 20.97 -11.03 -30.56
C THR A 55 19.59 -11.50 -31.03
N SER A 56 18.65 -10.60 -31.31
CA SER A 56 17.27 -10.90 -31.70
C SER A 56 17.00 -10.47 -33.14
N GLN A 57 16.73 -11.42 -34.03
CA GLN A 57 16.19 -11.10 -35.35
C GLN A 57 14.71 -10.76 -35.22
N ASN A 58 14.30 -9.58 -35.73
CA ASN A 58 12.91 -9.13 -35.81
C ASN A 58 11.96 -10.27 -36.24
N VAL A 59 11.27 -10.86 -35.27
CA VAL A 59 10.62 -12.18 -35.39
C VAL A 59 9.33 -12.10 -36.20
N TYR A 60 8.66 -10.95 -36.20
CA TYR A 60 7.31 -10.75 -36.76
C TYR A 60 7.23 -9.69 -37.86
N GLY A 61 8.36 -9.07 -38.24
CA GLY A 61 8.39 -8.03 -39.27
C GLY A 61 7.92 -6.66 -38.79
N ALA A 62 8.18 -6.34 -37.51
CA ALA A 62 7.97 -5.00 -36.95
C ALA A 62 8.73 -3.93 -37.75
N VAL A 63 8.24 -2.70 -37.71
CA VAL A 63 8.83 -1.55 -38.41
C VAL A 63 9.03 -0.46 -37.36
N ASP A 64 10.28 -0.07 -37.16
CA ASP A 64 10.70 1.14 -36.45
C ASP A 64 10.18 2.35 -37.26
N TRP A 65 9.02 2.87 -36.86
CA TRP A 65 8.32 3.93 -37.57
C TRP A 65 8.82 5.32 -37.19
N ASN A 66 9.27 5.51 -35.95
CA ASN A 66 9.71 6.81 -35.45
C ASN A 66 11.22 7.08 -35.73
N ALA A 67 11.98 6.05 -36.11
CA ALA A 67 13.43 6.04 -36.36
C ALA A 67 14.30 6.24 -35.10
N ASP A 68 13.84 5.79 -33.91
CA ASP A 68 14.61 5.80 -32.67
C ASP A 68 15.53 4.55 -32.51
N GLY A 69 15.18 3.43 -33.15
CA GLY A 69 15.93 2.18 -33.18
C GLY A 69 15.49 1.10 -32.18
N GLU A 70 14.54 1.41 -31.29
CA GLU A 70 13.77 0.43 -30.53
C GLU A 70 12.54 -0.04 -31.34
N PHE A 71 11.79 -1.03 -30.82
CA PHE A 71 10.68 -1.65 -31.56
C PHE A 71 9.53 -2.08 -30.63
N GLY A 72 8.29 -2.01 -31.14
CA GLY A 72 7.13 -2.64 -30.50
C GLY A 72 6.37 -1.73 -29.52
N LYS A 73 5.70 -2.31 -28.50
CA LYS A 73 4.61 -1.63 -27.79
C LYS A 73 5.00 -0.29 -27.14
N TYR A 74 6.17 -0.23 -26.51
CA TYR A 74 6.69 0.98 -25.85
C TYR A 74 7.36 2.01 -26.79
N SER A 75 7.34 1.79 -28.12
CA SER A 75 7.87 2.78 -29.09
C SER A 75 6.97 3.00 -30.32
N ASP A 76 6.64 1.94 -31.04
CA ASP A 76 5.98 2.01 -32.36
C ASP A 76 4.46 2.15 -32.32
N GLN A 77 3.79 1.92 -31.19
CA GLN A 77 2.35 2.17 -31.09
C GLN A 77 2.08 3.65 -31.36
N PHE A 78 1.07 3.94 -32.19
CA PHE A 78 0.76 5.32 -32.52
C PHE A 78 -0.73 5.61 -32.63
N ILE A 79 -1.02 6.88 -32.35
CA ILE A 79 -2.28 7.55 -32.62
C ILE A 79 -2.01 8.54 -33.76
N GLU A 80 -2.71 8.43 -34.88
CA GLU A 80 -2.74 9.46 -35.91
C GLU A 80 -3.93 10.40 -35.70
N VAL A 81 -3.68 11.70 -35.84
CA VAL A 81 -4.72 12.74 -35.80
C VAL A 81 -4.71 13.50 -37.13
N TRP A 82 -5.87 13.53 -37.81
CA TRP A 82 -6.07 14.18 -39.11
C TRP A 82 -6.96 15.41 -38.98
N ASN A 83 -6.58 16.50 -39.65
CA ASN A 83 -7.46 17.63 -39.90
C ASN A 83 -8.07 17.51 -41.30
N ASN A 84 -9.27 16.93 -41.40
CA ASN A 84 -10.03 16.79 -42.65
C ASN A 84 -10.51 18.13 -43.25
N GLY A 85 -10.23 19.24 -42.57
CA GLY A 85 -10.79 20.56 -42.82
C GLY A 85 -10.09 21.39 -43.87
N ALA A 86 -10.81 22.37 -44.41
CA ALA A 86 -10.29 23.32 -45.40
C ALA A 86 -9.38 24.42 -44.83
N THR A 87 -9.11 24.41 -43.52
CA THR A 87 -8.27 25.39 -42.81
C THR A 87 -7.42 24.69 -41.75
N ALA A 88 -6.21 25.21 -41.49
CA ALA A 88 -5.38 24.71 -40.41
C ALA A 88 -6.02 24.94 -39.04
N VAL A 89 -5.82 23.99 -38.12
CA VAL A 89 -6.30 24.03 -36.72
C VAL A 89 -5.10 24.01 -35.78
N ASP A 90 -5.12 24.90 -34.79
CA ASP A 90 -4.15 24.90 -33.69
C ASP A 90 -4.64 23.92 -32.62
N VAL A 91 -3.84 22.89 -32.36
CA VAL A 91 -4.10 21.82 -31.38
C VAL A 91 -3.06 21.83 -30.26
N SER A 92 -2.33 22.94 -30.12
CA SER A 92 -1.46 23.20 -28.97
C SER A 92 -2.24 23.00 -27.68
N ASP A 93 -1.67 22.26 -26.74
CA ASP A 93 -2.22 22.03 -25.40
C ASP A 93 -3.56 21.24 -25.37
N TRP A 94 -3.98 20.65 -26.50
CA TRP A 94 -5.06 19.65 -26.55
C TRP A 94 -4.58 18.33 -25.94
N GLN A 95 -5.51 17.54 -25.38
CA GLN A 95 -5.18 16.29 -24.69
C GLN A 95 -5.61 15.06 -25.50
N LEU A 96 -4.80 14.01 -25.48
CA LEU A 96 -5.17 12.66 -25.84
C LEU A 96 -5.35 11.85 -24.55
N ALA A 97 -6.45 11.12 -24.47
CA ALA A 97 -6.75 10.17 -23.40
C ALA A 97 -7.20 8.83 -24.01
N VAL A 98 -7.09 7.76 -23.24
CA VAL A 98 -7.55 6.42 -23.61
C VAL A 98 -8.39 5.83 -22.46
N THR A 99 -9.07 4.71 -22.69
CA THR A 99 -9.88 4.03 -21.68
C THR A 99 -9.14 2.92 -20.95
N SER A 100 -8.10 2.34 -21.58
CA SER A 100 -7.09 1.57 -20.85
C SER A 100 -6.33 2.46 -19.87
N GLY A 101 -5.62 1.85 -18.92
CA GLY A 101 -4.79 2.56 -17.96
C GLY A 101 -3.52 3.19 -18.55
N SER A 102 -3.62 4.13 -19.47
CA SER A 102 -2.50 5.04 -19.79
C SER A 102 -2.80 6.48 -19.34
N PRO A 103 -1.84 7.17 -18.73
CA PRO A 103 -2.03 8.57 -18.32
C PRO A 103 -2.29 9.46 -19.55
N PRO A 104 -3.29 10.37 -19.53
CA PRO A 104 -3.51 11.33 -20.60
C PRO A 104 -2.28 12.21 -20.86
N CYS A 105 -2.07 12.50 -22.14
CA CYS A 105 -0.94 13.29 -22.61
C CYS A 105 -1.40 14.56 -23.33
N GLN A 106 -0.65 15.65 -23.16
CA GLN A 106 -0.91 16.96 -23.77
C GLN A 106 -0.03 17.16 -25.01
N LEU A 107 -0.65 17.46 -26.15
CA LEU A 107 0.05 17.76 -27.41
C LEU A 107 0.93 19.01 -27.27
N ALA A 108 2.14 18.93 -27.82
CA ALA A 108 3.15 19.97 -27.70
C ALA A 108 2.63 21.38 -28.08
N TRP A 109 3.06 22.39 -27.32
CA TRP A 109 2.83 23.79 -27.64
C TRP A 109 3.32 24.15 -29.06
N ASN A 110 2.59 25.04 -29.75
CA ASN A 110 2.81 25.40 -31.16
C ASN A 110 2.63 24.19 -32.12
N THR A 111 1.73 23.25 -31.81
CA THR A 111 1.28 22.21 -32.75
C THR A 111 0.07 22.71 -33.54
N THR A 112 0.24 22.91 -34.85
CA THR A 112 -0.84 23.29 -35.76
C THR A 112 -0.94 22.29 -36.89
N ILE A 113 -2.07 21.60 -37.01
CA ILE A 113 -2.34 20.66 -38.10
C ILE A 113 -2.83 21.44 -39.33
N PRO A 114 -2.13 21.39 -40.48
CA PRO A 114 -2.59 22.04 -41.72
C PRO A 114 -3.97 21.55 -42.19
N ALA A 115 -4.57 22.27 -43.13
CA ALA A 115 -5.73 21.77 -43.88
C ALA A 115 -5.33 20.48 -44.63
N ASP A 116 -6.09 19.39 -44.47
CA ASP A 116 -5.74 18.03 -44.92
C ASP A 116 -4.39 17.52 -44.39
N GLY A 117 -3.98 18.01 -43.21
CA GLY A 117 -2.75 17.62 -42.52
C GLY A 117 -2.97 16.46 -41.53
N ARG A 118 -1.95 15.62 -41.37
CA ARG A 118 -1.91 14.51 -40.38
C ARG A 118 -0.71 14.69 -39.46
N ILE A 119 -0.85 14.30 -38.19
CA ILE A 119 0.25 14.18 -37.22
C ILE A 119 0.21 12.79 -36.59
N SER A 120 1.37 12.26 -36.19
CA SER A 120 1.47 10.97 -35.49
C SER A 120 2.08 11.18 -34.11
N ILE A 121 1.45 10.56 -33.11
CA ILE A 121 1.89 10.57 -31.71
C ILE A 121 2.27 9.13 -31.37
N PHE A 122 3.52 8.90 -30.96
CA PHE A 122 4.09 7.58 -30.68
C PHE A 122 4.21 7.32 -29.18
N SER A 123 4.05 6.06 -28.76
CA SER A 123 4.10 5.66 -27.35
C SER A 123 5.44 6.00 -26.67
N ALA A 124 6.56 5.95 -27.40
CA ALA A 124 7.88 6.40 -26.91
C ALA A 124 7.94 7.89 -26.52
N ASP A 125 7.13 8.75 -27.14
CA ASP A 125 7.04 10.18 -26.78
C ASP A 125 5.86 10.45 -25.83
N SER A 126 4.74 9.70 -25.91
CA SER A 126 3.48 10.03 -25.23
C SER A 126 3.21 9.31 -23.92
N GLY A 127 3.84 8.16 -23.68
CA GLY A 127 3.47 7.25 -22.59
C GLY A 127 2.12 6.53 -22.78
N ILE A 128 1.36 6.82 -23.86
CA ILE A 128 0.10 6.15 -24.13
C ILE A 128 0.34 4.81 -24.80
N LEU A 129 -0.09 3.74 -24.15
CA LEU A 129 -0.12 2.37 -24.63
C LEU A 129 -1.57 2.01 -24.97
N LEU A 130 -1.79 1.50 -26.18
CA LEU A 130 -3.12 1.09 -26.63
C LEU A 130 -3.30 -0.39 -26.32
N ASP A 131 -4.31 -0.77 -25.53
CA ASP A 131 -4.42 -2.16 -25.09
C ASP A 131 -4.95 -3.11 -26.18
N TYR A 132 -4.40 -4.32 -26.26
CA TYR A 132 -4.81 -5.33 -27.25
C TYR A 132 -5.83 -6.34 -26.71
N PHE A 133 -5.78 -6.65 -25.42
CA PHE A 133 -6.53 -7.74 -24.80
C PHE A 133 -7.96 -7.34 -24.45
N ASP A 134 -8.16 -6.12 -24.00
CA ASP A 134 -9.46 -5.61 -23.55
C ASP A 134 -10.10 -4.64 -24.57
N GLY A 135 -9.28 -4.11 -25.48
CA GLY A 135 -9.70 -3.07 -26.43
C GLY A 135 -9.61 -1.68 -25.81
N ASP A 136 -9.90 -0.64 -26.59
CA ASP A 136 -9.68 0.73 -26.12
C ASP A 136 -10.48 1.78 -26.90
N THR A 137 -10.58 2.99 -26.34
CA THR A 137 -11.21 4.17 -26.94
C THR A 137 -10.31 5.38 -26.79
N VAL A 138 -9.65 5.75 -27.88
CA VAL A 138 -8.78 6.93 -27.94
C VAL A 138 -9.64 8.17 -28.17
N THR A 139 -9.57 9.13 -27.26
CA THR A 139 -10.31 10.40 -27.30
C THR A 139 -9.35 11.58 -27.40
N ILE A 140 -9.64 12.54 -28.29
CA ILE A 140 -8.95 13.83 -28.34
C ILE A 140 -9.86 14.96 -27.83
N SER A 141 -9.35 15.78 -26.91
CA SER A 141 -10.10 16.84 -26.22
C SER A 141 -9.42 18.21 -26.37
N ASP A 142 -10.22 19.28 -26.45
CA ASP A 142 -9.71 20.66 -26.52
C ASP A 142 -9.22 21.17 -25.16
N THR A 143 -8.61 22.37 -25.14
CA THR A 143 -8.03 23.02 -23.94
C THR A 143 -9.03 23.36 -22.81
N ASN A 144 -10.31 23.01 -22.96
CA ASN A 144 -11.36 23.13 -21.94
C ASN A 144 -11.84 21.75 -21.45
N GLY A 145 -11.15 20.66 -21.82
CA GLY A 145 -11.55 19.28 -21.51
C GLY A 145 -12.72 18.77 -22.35
N VAL A 146 -13.14 19.48 -23.41
CA VAL A 146 -14.27 19.08 -24.24
C VAL A 146 -13.80 18.09 -25.31
N ALA A 147 -14.31 16.86 -25.25
CA ALA A 147 -14.07 15.84 -26.28
C ALA A 147 -14.47 16.36 -27.67
N VAL A 148 -13.52 16.24 -28.60
CA VAL A 148 -13.62 16.73 -29.98
C VAL A 148 -13.99 15.59 -30.94
N ASP A 149 -13.30 14.45 -30.79
CA ASP A 149 -13.46 13.24 -31.62
C ASP A 149 -12.89 12.03 -30.84
N SER A 150 -13.28 10.81 -31.21
CA SER A 150 -12.86 9.58 -30.53
C SER A 150 -13.03 8.34 -31.40
N MET A 151 -12.05 7.43 -31.41
CA MET A 151 -12.12 6.13 -32.08
C MET A 151 -11.99 4.99 -31.07
N SER A 152 -12.94 4.06 -31.07
CA SER A 152 -12.93 2.83 -30.28
C SER A 152 -12.51 1.62 -31.12
N TYR A 153 -11.89 0.60 -30.53
CA TYR A 153 -11.67 -0.71 -31.16
C TYR A 153 -11.81 -1.86 -30.15
N PRO A 154 -12.20 -3.07 -30.59
CA PRO A 154 -12.53 -4.18 -29.69
C PRO A 154 -11.33 -5.06 -29.28
N ALA A 155 -11.45 -5.67 -28.11
CA ALA A 155 -10.63 -6.75 -27.56
C ALA A 155 -10.19 -7.81 -28.61
N GLN A 156 -8.91 -8.16 -28.59
CA GLN A 156 -8.27 -9.32 -29.24
C GLN A 156 -8.51 -9.49 -30.75
N ASP A 157 -8.98 -8.44 -31.43
CA ASP A 157 -9.47 -8.51 -32.81
C ASP A 157 -8.37 -8.25 -33.87
N SER A 158 -7.33 -7.46 -33.55
CA SER A 158 -6.29 -7.11 -34.52
C SER A 158 -5.28 -8.23 -34.79
N TRP A 159 -4.42 -8.05 -35.78
CA TRP A 159 -3.29 -8.96 -36.05
C TRP A 159 -2.02 -8.17 -36.34
N TYR A 160 -0.88 -8.78 -36.04
CA TYR A 160 0.45 -8.14 -36.11
C TYR A 160 0.67 -7.36 -37.41
N GLY A 161 0.94 -6.06 -37.28
CA GLY A 161 1.24 -5.19 -38.42
C GLY A 161 0.03 -4.62 -39.15
N GLN A 162 -1.11 -4.42 -38.49
CA GLN A 162 -2.23 -3.62 -38.99
C GLN A 162 -2.65 -2.52 -38.02
N SER A 163 -3.08 -1.39 -38.58
CA SER A 163 -3.80 -0.33 -37.86
C SER A 163 -5.31 -0.48 -38.05
N TYR A 164 -6.09 0.08 -37.13
CA TYR A 164 -7.49 0.42 -37.34
C TYR A 164 -7.62 1.79 -38.01
N ILE A 165 -8.62 1.92 -38.87
CA ILE A 165 -9.20 3.19 -39.31
C ILE A 165 -10.72 3.07 -39.28
N GLU A 166 -11.41 4.19 -39.12
CA GLU A 166 -12.87 4.29 -39.11
C GLU A 166 -13.39 4.95 -40.40
N ASP A 167 -14.56 4.53 -40.90
CA ASP A 167 -15.19 5.10 -42.10
C ASP A 167 -16.22 6.21 -41.77
N ASP A 168 -16.73 6.90 -42.81
CA ASP A 168 -17.74 7.98 -42.71
C ASP A 168 -19.04 7.59 -41.94
N ASN A 169 -19.24 6.32 -41.59
CA ASN A 169 -20.42 5.77 -40.92
C ASN A 169 -20.11 5.23 -39.50
N GLY A 170 -18.86 5.33 -39.03
CA GLY A 170 -18.42 4.72 -37.77
C GLY A 170 -18.08 3.22 -37.88
N ALA A 171 -17.71 2.73 -39.08
CA ALA A 171 -17.34 1.34 -39.28
C ALA A 171 -15.83 1.14 -39.33
N LEU A 172 -15.29 0.38 -38.37
CA LEU A 172 -13.87 0.02 -38.32
C LEU A 172 -13.44 -0.87 -39.50
N SER A 173 -12.24 -0.62 -40.00
CA SER A 173 -11.53 -1.48 -40.95
C SER A 173 -10.03 -1.52 -40.64
N LYS A 174 -9.36 -2.57 -41.09
CA LYS A 174 -7.92 -2.78 -40.84
C LYS A 174 -7.10 -2.51 -42.10
N VAL A 175 -5.97 -1.82 -41.93
CA VAL A 175 -5.06 -1.41 -43.01
C VAL A 175 -3.60 -1.64 -42.63
N SER A 176 -2.72 -1.71 -43.63
CA SER A 176 -1.28 -1.54 -43.42
C SER A 176 -1.01 -0.16 -42.81
N PRO A 177 -0.17 -0.03 -41.77
CA PRO A 177 0.01 1.24 -41.09
C PRO A 177 0.55 2.37 -41.99
N THR A 178 0.00 3.58 -41.84
CA THR A 178 0.33 4.77 -42.64
C THR A 178 0.60 6.06 -41.84
N PRO A 179 1.40 6.03 -40.75
CA PRO A 179 1.54 7.16 -39.82
C PRO A 179 2.05 8.45 -40.48
N GLY A 180 1.21 9.47 -40.52
CA GLY A 180 1.48 10.79 -41.10
C GLY A 180 1.23 10.86 -42.61
N TRP A 181 0.78 9.77 -43.23
CA TRP A 181 0.51 9.63 -44.66
C TRP A 181 -0.96 9.35 -44.97
N GLY A 182 -1.64 8.63 -44.08
CA GLY A 182 -3.03 8.18 -44.22
C GLY A 182 -3.27 7.08 -45.28
N PRO A 183 -4.49 6.50 -45.30
CA PRO A 183 -4.78 5.26 -46.02
C PRO A 183 -4.51 5.33 -47.54
N GLY A 184 -3.62 4.45 -48.01
CA GLY A 184 -3.22 4.40 -49.42
C GLY A 184 -2.09 5.38 -49.79
N GLY A 185 -1.41 5.97 -48.79
CA GLY A 185 -0.08 6.55 -48.95
C GLY A 185 0.95 5.56 -49.54
N SER A 186 2.11 6.06 -49.94
CA SER A 186 3.19 5.21 -50.44
C SER A 186 3.86 4.43 -49.31
N ASP A 187 4.15 3.14 -49.52
CA ASP A 187 4.94 2.28 -48.63
C ASP A 187 6.20 3.00 -48.10
N SER A 188 6.09 3.55 -46.90
CA SER A 188 7.19 4.11 -46.12
C SER A 188 7.55 3.13 -45.01
N THR A 189 8.78 3.22 -44.50
CA THR A 189 9.21 2.54 -43.26
C THR A 189 9.57 3.57 -42.18
N THR A 190 8.96 4.76 -42.26
CA THR A 190 9.17 5.88 -41.35
C THR A 190 7.96 6.81 -41.43
N ALA A 191 7.51 7.30 -40.29
CA ALA A 191 6.37 8.20 -40.15
C ALA A 191 6.65 9.61 -40.67
N MET A 192 5.59 10.40 -40.82
CA MET A 192 5.68 11.84 -41.05
C MET A 192 4.99 12.65 -39.93
N ASN A 193 5.43 13.90 -39.77
CA ASN A 193 4.82 14.87 -38.85
C ASN A 193 4.65 14.33 -37.41
N ILE A 194 5.70 13.66 -36.90
CA ILE A 194 5.75 13.18 -35.52
C ILE A 194 5.61 14.37 -34.57
N VAL A 195 4.66 14.28 -33.65
CA VAL A 195 4.36 15.30 -32.64
C VAL A 195 4.53 14.67 -31.27
N ARG A 196 5.26 15.38 -30.39
CA ARG A 196 5.37 15.02 -28.99
C ARG A 196 4.07 15.28 -28.27
N CYS A 197 3.67 14.29 -27.48
CA CYS A 197 2.81 14.50 -26.34
C CYS A 197 3.68 14.63 -25.08
N TYR A 198 3.17 15.21 -24.02
CA TYR A 198 3.81 15.23 -22.70
C TYR A 198 2.78 14.81 -21.66
N ASN A 199 3.13 13.86 -20.78
CA ASN A 199 2.25 13.46 -19.68
C ASN A 199 1.74 14.72 -18.95
N VAL A 200 0.43 14.81 -18.73
CA VAL A 200 -0.17 15.94 -18.02
C VAL A 200 0.36 15.91 -16.58
N PRO A 201 1.08 16.95 -16.09
CA PRO A 201 1.39 17.04 -14.68
C PRO A 201 0.08 17.28 -13.93
N GLU A 202 -0.15 16.56 -12.83
CA GLU A 202 -1.36 16.71 -12.02
C GLU A 202 -1.70 18.19 -11.79
N PRO A 203 -2.96 18.61 -12.04
CA PRO A 203 -3.32 20.02 -12.07
C PRO A 203 -2.96 20.69 -10.74
N ALA A 204 -2.09 21.71 -10.81
CA ALA A 204 -1.39 22.32 -9.68
C ALA A 204 -2.28 23.22 -8.78
N THR A 205 -3.42 22.69 -8.32
CA THR A 205 -4.47 23.38 -7.55
C THR A 205 -3.94 23.98 -6.26
N SER A 206 -2.98 23.33 -5.58
CA SER A 206 -1.88 24.08 -4.94
C SER A 206 -0.57 23.28 -4.77
N ASN A 207 0.47 23.64 -5.53
CA ASN A 207 1.85 23.22 -5.26
C ASN A 207 2.40 23.75 -3.91
N ALA A 208 1.67 24.59 -3.18
CA ALA A 208 2.10 25.12 -1.89
C ALA A 208 0.90 25.57 -1.05
N PHE A 209 0.82 25.13 0.21
CA PHE A 209 -0.25 25.50 1.15
C PHE A 209 0.29 25.57 2.59
N LEU A 210 -0.43 26.28 3.47
CA LEU A 210 -0.09 26.45 4.89
C LEU A 210 -1.17 25.86 5.78
N LEU A 211 -0.88 24.76 6.47
CA LEU A 211 -1.74 24.24 7.54
C LEU A 211 -1.48 24.96 8.86
N LYS A 212 -2.52 25.19 9.65
CA LYS A 212 -2.44 25.79 10.99
C LYS A 212 -3.31 25.03 12.00
N GLY A 213 -2.71 24.66 13.13
CA GLY A 213 -3.31 23.83 14.17
C GLY A 213 -2.28 23.51 15.27
N ARG A 214 -2.57 22.55 16.16
CA ARG A 214 -1.54 21.98 17.03
C ARG A 214 -0.60 21.12 16.17
N VAL A 215 0.71 21.22 16.34
CA VAL A 215 1.69 20.43 15.56
C VAL A 215 2.51 19.56 16.51
N VAL A 216 2.59 18.27 16.19
CA VAL A 216 3.32 17.25 16.97
C VAL A 216 4.45 16.73 16.09
N THR A 217 5.71 17.08 16.41
CA THR A 217 6.82 16.83 15.46
C THR A 217 7.39 15.42 15.48
N MET A 218 7.02 14.61 16.48
CA MET A 218 7.53 13.24 16.74
C MET A 218 9.06 13.12 16.81
N ASP A 219 9.74 14.20 17.21
CA ASP A 219 11.17 14.20 17.54
C ASP A 219 11.48 14.47 19.03
N GLY A 220 10.50 14.16 19.87
CA GLY A 220 10.55 14.22 21.33
C GLY A 220 9.17 14.50 21.93
N GLU A 221 8.84 13.86 23.05
CA GLU A 221 7.57 13.96 23.80
C GLU A 221 7.14 15.42 24.11
N SER A 222 8.10 16.33 24.30
CA SER A 222 7.83 17.74 24.59
C SER A 222 7.65 18.62 23.36
N ASN A 223 7.88 18.11 22.15
CA ASN A 223 8.03 18.92 20.94
C ASN A 223 6.68 19.14 20.25
N VAL A 224 5.83 19.90 20.95
CA VAL A 224 4.46 20.19 20.55
C VAL A 224 4.26 21.70 20.45
N LEU A 225 3.76 22.16 19.31
CA LEU A 225 3.45 23.56 19.03
C LEU A 225 1.94 23.73 19.04
N ASN A 226 1.37 24.24 20.13
CA ASN A 226 -0.09 24.37 20.30
C ASN A 226 -0.71 25.41 19.36
N GLN A 227 0.10 26.33 18.84
CA GLN A 227 -0.29 27.31 17.83
C GLN A 227 0.60 27.16 16.59
N GLY A 228 0.84 25.93 16.16
CA GLY A 228 1.74 25.56 15.08
C GLY A 228 1.25 25.94 13.67
N ASN A 229 2.20 25.92 12.74
CA ASN A 229 2.04 26.21 11.32
C ASN A 229 2.95 25.23 10.56
N VAL A 230 2.44 24.58 9.51
CA VAL A 230 3.22 23.67 8.63
C VAL A 230 3.06 24.12 7.18
N MET A 231 4.15 24.59 6.60
CA MET A 231 4.20 25.07 5.21
C MET A 231 4.61 23.93 4.27
N VAL A 232 3.66 23.38 3.52
CA VAL A 232 3.93 22.39 2.46
C VAL A 232 4.20 23.12 1.14
N ARG A 233 5.24 22.70 0.42
CA ARG A 233 5.55 23.18 -0.93
C ARG A 233 6.24 22.08 -1.75
N ASP A 234 5.79 21.88 -2.98
CA ASP A 234 6.31 20.89 -3.94
C ASP A 234 6.44 19.49 -3.30
N GLY A 235 5.39 19.09 -2.58
CA GLY A 235 5.26 17.82 -1.85
C GLY A 235 6.12 17.66 -0.59
N LYS A 236 6.80 18.73 -0.14
CA LYS A 236 7.69 18.70 1.03
C LYS A 236 7.35 19.75 2.08
N ILE A 237 7.69 19.46 3.32
CA ILE A 237 7.61 20.42 4.43
C ILE A 237 8.76 21.43 4.24
N SER A 238 8.42 22.68 3.96
CA SER A 238 9.39 23.78 3.79
C SER A 238 9.61 24.58 5.09
N GLY A 239 8.68 24.51 6.04
CA GLY A 239 8.79 25.18 7.34
C GLY A 239 7.80 24.67 8.37
N VAL A 240 8.25 24.56 9.62
CA VAL A 240 7.41 24.31 10.80
C VAL A 240 7.72 25.38 11.85
N TRP A 241 6.71 26.08 12.39
CA TRP A 241 6.89 27.08 13.44
C TRP A 241 5.62 27.36 14.25
N SER A 242 5.78 27.81 15.50
CA SER A 242 4.67 28.36 16.29
C SER A 242 4.34 29.80 15.86
N THR A 243 3.06 30.17 15.87
CA THR A 243 2.54 31.50 15.50
C THR A 243 3.13 32.62 16.36
N GLY A 244 3.59 32.33 17.58
CA GLY A 244 4.31 33.28 18.44
C GLY A 244 5.77 33.53 18.05
N SER A 245 6.32 32.78 17.08
CA SER A 245 7.72 32.81 16.66
C SER A 245 7.91 33.44 15.27
N PRO A 246 9.12 33.93 14.94
CA PRO A 246 9.44 34.37 13.58
C PRO A 246 9.31 33.22 12.57
N ILE A 247 8.76 33.52 11.39
CA ILE A 247 8.68 32.58 10.26
C ILE A 247 10.10 32.13 9.86
N PRO A 248 10.36 30.82 9.65
CA PRO A 248 11.68 30.31 9.28
C PRO A 248 12.24 30.90 7.98
N SER A 249 13.56 31.07 7.92
CA SER A 249 14.24 31.59 6.72
C SER A 249 14.17 30.58 5.56
N GLY A 250 13.50 30.95 4.48
CA GLY A 250 13.31 30.10 3.29
C GLY A 250 11.85 29.77 3.00
N VAL A 251 10.95 29.97 3.98
CA VAL A 251 9.49 29.86 3.79
C VAL A 251 9.00 30.99 2.90
N ASP A 252 8.39 30.63 1.76
CA ASP A 252 7.68 31.55 0.88
C ASP A 252 6.16 31.39 1.03
N LEU A 253 5.50 32.45 1.52
CA LEU A 253 4.04 32.54 1.67
C LEU A 253 3.35 33.24 0.48
N THR A 254 4.06 33.48 -0.62
CA THR A 254 3.49 34.16 -1.80
C THR A 254 2.45 33.28 -2.50
N ASN A 255 1.21 33.78 -2.58
CA ASN A 255 0.03 33.10 -3.15
C ASN A 255 -0.33 31.76 -2.49
N VAL A 256 0.04 31.58 -1.22
CA VAL A 256 -0.21 30.36 -0.45
C VAL A 256 -1.60 30.42 0.21
N PRO A 257 -2.52 29.48 -0.05
CA PRO A 257 -3.74 29.31 0.74
C PRO A 257 -3.39 28.91 2.17
N VAL A 258 -4.15 29.43 3.13
CA VAL A 258 -4.01 29.13 4.56
C VAL A 258 -5.23 28.35 5.00
N ILE A 259 -4.99 27.14 5.52
CA ILE A 259 -6.00 26.23 6.03
C ILE A 259 -5.86 26.26 7.56
N GLU A 260 -6.81 26.93 8.21
CA GLU A 260 -7.04 26.78 9.64
C GLU A 260 -7.71 25.41 9.81
N THR A 261 -7.00 24.41 10.32
CA THR A 261 -7.56 23.05 10.45
C THR A 261 -8.31 22.85 11.76
N GLU A 262 -8.07 23.72 12.75
CA GLU A 262 -8.45 23.58 14.18
C GLU A 262 -8.01 22.25 14.85
N GLY A 263 -7.37 21.36 14.08
CA GLY A 263 -6.92 20.04 14.47
C GLY A 263 -5.47 19.98 14.95
N THR A 264 -5.06 18.76 15.28
CA THR A 264 -3.69 18.38 15.61
C THR A 264 -3.06 17.64 14.42
N ILE A 265 -1.90 18.12 13.98
CA ILE A 265 -1.15 17.66 12.82
C ILE A 265 -0.01 16.77 13.32
N TYR A 266 0.02 15.54 12.83
CA TYR A 266 1.03 14.51 13.09
C TYR A 266 1.73 14.13 11.77
N PRO A 267 2.88 13.44 11.82
CA PRO A 267 3.35 12.66 10.67
C PRO A 267 2.26 11.66 10.25
N GLY A 268 2.22 11.31 8.97
CA GLY A 268 1.36 10.25 8.47
C GLY A 268 1.68 8.93 9.17
N LEU A 269 0.65 8.12 9.42
CA LEU A 269 0.85 6.82 10.06
C LEU A 269 1.50 5.86 9.06
N ILE A 270 2.36 4.97 9.55
CA ILE A 270 3.06 4.00 8.70
C ILE A 270 2.69 2.60 9.16
N ASP A 271 2.08 1.85 8.24
CA ASP A 271 1.84 0.43 8.39
C ASP A 271 3.05 -0.36 7.88
N LEU A 272 3.57 -1.25 8.72
CA LEU A 272 4.71 -2.10 8.42
C LEU A 272 4.38 -3.59 8.38
N HIS A 273 3.09 -3.94 8.44
CA HIS A 273 2.64 -5.30 8.15
C HIS A 273 1.15 -5.32 7.81
N ASN A 274 0.86 -5.49 6.52
CA ASN A 274 -0.48 -5.68 5.97
C ASN A 274 -0.51 -6.86 4.97
N HIS A 275 -1.69 -7.24 4.50
CA HIS A 275 -1.89 -8.06 3.30
C HIS A 275 -3.02 -7.43 2.47
N MET A 276 -2.73 -6.26 1.87
CA MET A 276 -3.75 -5.28 1.45
C MET A 276 -4.86 -5.85 0.57
N HIS A 277 -4.53 -6.77 -0.33
CA HIS A 277 -5.49 -7.39 -1.25
C HIS A 277 -6.63 -8.16 -0.56
N TYR A 278 -6.52 -8.51 0.73
CA TYR A 278 -7.63 -9.09 1.51
C TYR A 278 -8.54 -8.05 2.20
N ASN A 279 -8.19 -6.77 2.24
CA ASN A 279 -8.88 -5.79 3.10
C ASN A 279 -10.30 -5.43 2.64
N HIS A 280 -10.68 -5.78 1.41
CA HIS A 280 -12.08 -5.75 0.95
C HIS A 280 -12.97 -6.82 1.61
N ILE A 281 -12.39 -7.80 2.32
CA ILE A 281 -13.09 -8.91 2.97
C ILE A 281 -13.28 -8.62 4.47
N PRO A 282 -14.52 -8.62 4.98
CA PRO A 282 -14.78 -8.29 6.37
C PRO A 282 -14.30 -9.38 7.34
N LEU A 283 -13.86 -8.92 8.52
CA LEU A 283 -13.31 -9.71 9.64
C LEU A 283 -13.87 -11.13 9.76
N TRP A 284 -13.02 -12.15 9.73
CA TRP A 284 -13.44 -13.55 9.57
C TRP A 284 -14.21 -14.07 10.79
N ASP A 285 -15.43 -14.54 10.56
CA ASP A 285 -16.31 -15.11 11.58
C ASP A 285 -16.27 -16.64 11.48
N PHE A 286 -15.40 -17.27 12.27
CA PHE A 286 -15.06 -18.69 12.14
C PHE A 286 -15.14 -19.48 13.45
N GLU A 287 -15.30 -20.80 13.34
CA GLU A 287 -15.06 -21.75 14.44
C GLU A 287 -13.71 -22.44 14.24
N VAL A 288 -12.91 -22.59 15.31
CA VAL A 288 -11.63 -23.32 15.27
C VAL A 288 -11.91 -24.81 15.10
N HIS A 289 -11.73 -25.32 13.87
CA HIS A 289 -12.05 -26.67 13.44
C HIS A 289 -11.26 -27.79 14.15
N LEU A 290 -10.16 -27.45 14.83
CA LEU A 290 -9.28 -28.38 15.54
C LEU A 290 -9.98 -29.08 16.72
N ASN A 291 -9.46 -30.24 17.13
CA ASN A 291 -9.88 -30.87 18.39
C ASN A 291 -9.34 -30.08 19.59
N ASP A 292 -10.03 -30.13 20.75
CA ASP A 292 -9.66 -29.35 21.95
C ASP A 292 -8.26 -29.66 22.52
N ASN A 293 -7.62 -30.76 22.10
CA ASN A 293 -6.23 -31.10 22.45
C ASN A 293 -5.18 -30.62 21.42
N GLN A 294 -5.59 -29.89 20.39
CA GLN A 294 -4.75 -29.30 19.34
C GLN A 294 -4.81 -27.76 19.33
N LYS A 295 -5.75 -27.16 20.07
CA LYS A 295 -5.93 -25.70 20.22
C LYS A 295 -4.89 -25.08 21.17
N SER A 296 -4.77 -23.75 21.16
CA SER A 296 -4.06 -23.01 22.21
C SER A 296 -4.72 -23.19 23.59
N ALA A 297 -4.05 -22.74 24.65
CA ALA A 297 -4.60 -22.82 26.01
C ALA A 297 -5.89 -21.97 26.17
N GLU A 298 -6.03 -20.98 25.31
CA GLU A 298 -7.14 -20.04 25.16
C GLU A 298 -8.27 -20.57 24.26
N GLY A 299 -7.97 -21.56 23.38
CA GLY A 299 -8.94 -22.18 22.47
C GLY A 299 -8.84 -21.72 21.01
N GLY A 300 -7.85 -20.90 20.65
CA GLY A 300 -7.49 -20.54 19.28
C GLY A 300 -6.62 -21.61 18.58
N TYR A 301 -5.99 -21.23 17.47
CA TYR A 301 -4.91 -22.01 16.85
C TYR A 301 -3.62 -21.94 17.70
N THR A 302 -2.64 -22.80 17.44
CA THR A 302 -1.33 -22.75 18.13
C THR A 302 -0.21 -22.14 17.29
N ASN A 303 -0.33 -22.16 15.94
CA ASN A 303 0.60 -21.54 14.99
C ASN A 303 -0.11 -21.26 13.64
N ARG A 304 0.57 -20.54 12.73
CA ARG A 304 0.01 -20.11 11.44
C ARG A 304 -0.33 -21.24 10.46
N GLY A 305 0.41 -22.35 10.50
CA GLY A 305 0.19 -23.54 9.66
C GLY A 305 -1.03 -24.38 10.06
N GLN A 306 -2.09 -23.75 10.56
CA GLN A 306 -3.31 -24.41 11.04
C GLN A 306 -4.60 -23.69 10.62
N TRP A 307 -4.57 -22.37 10.36
CA TRP A 307 -5.80 -21.64 10.06
C TRP A 307 -6.23 -21.77 8.60
N GLY A 308 -5.29 -21.97 7.67
CA GLY A 308 -5.57 -22.22 6.25
C GLY A 308 -6.31 -23.55 5.99
N ASP A 309 -6.10 -24.54 6.85
CA ASP A 309 -6.80 -25.85 6.83
C ASP A 309 -8.28 -25.77 7.29
N ASN A 310 -8.77 -24.59 7.68
CA ASN A 310 -10.17 -24.44 8.05
C ASN A 310 -11.08 -24.58 6.81
N TYR A 311 -12.08 -25.45 6.90
CA TYR A 311 -13.09 -25.65 5.85
C TYR A 311 -13.80 -24.35 5.43
N ASP A 312 -13.85 -23.34 6.31
CA ASP A 312 -14.46 -22.03 6.05
C ASP A 312 -13.50 -21.02 5.40
N TYR A 313 -12.18 -21.28 5.40
CA TYR A 313 -11.16 -20.34 4.92
C TYR A 313 -11.26 -20.10 3.40
N GLY A 314 -11.48 -21.15 2.61
CA GLY A 314 -11.84 -21.05 1.19
C GLY A 314 -13.11 -20.20 0.97
N PRO A 315 -14.28 -20.65 1.49
CA PRO A 315 -15.56 -19.96 1.43
C PRO A 315 -15.55 -18.47 1.80
N SER A 316 -14.82 -18.08 2.84
CA SER A 316 -14.78 -16.70 3.33
C SER A 316 -13.69 -15.85 2.66
N ILE A 317 -12.48 -16.39 2.54
CA ILE A 317 -11.26 -15.59 2.28
C ILE A 317 -10.70 -15.88 0.89
N THR A 318 -10.09 -17.05 0.70
CA THR A 318 -9.31 -17.38 -0.50
C THR A 318 -10.15 -17.37 -1.78
N TRP A 319 -11.42 -17.80 -1.76
CA TRP A 319 -12.24 -17.80 -2.97
C TRP A 319 -12.68 -16.39 -3.38
N ASN A 320 -13.06 -15.53 -2.43
CA ASN A 320 -13.45 -14.15 -2.73
C ASN A 320 -12.25 -13.35 -3.26
N LYS A 321 -11.11 -13.35 -2.55
CA LYS A 321 -9.88 -12.69 -2.97
C LYS A 321 -9.44 -13.10 -4.39
N ASN A 322 -9.43 -14.40 -4.69
CA ASN A 322 -8.98 -14.90 -5.99
C ASN A 322 -10.03 -14.75 -7.11
N ASN A 323 -11.33 -14.76 -6.80
CA ASN A 323 -12.37 -14.44 -7.78
C ASN A 323 -12.26 -12.97 -8.21
N VAL A 324 -12.07 -12.06 -7.25
CA VAL A 324 -11.92 -10.61 -7.49
C VAL A 324 -10.68 -10.35 -8.36
N GLN A 325 -9.52 -10.90 -8.02
CA GLN A 325 -8.27 -10.69 -8.79
C GLN A 325 -8.26 -11.34 -10.20
N SER A 326 -8.97 -12.45 -10.40
CA SER A 326 -8.82 -13.23 -11.63
C SER A 326 -9.45 -12.56 -12.86
N ASN A 327 -8.63 -12.25 -13.87
CA ASN A 327 -9.04 -11.74 -15.20
C ASN A 327 -10.03 -12.68 -15.95
N ASN A 328 -10.17 -13.94 -15.53
CA ASN A 328 -11.18 -14.86 -16.08
C ASN A 328 -12.53 -14.79 -15.33
N ARG A 329 -12.64 -13.97 -14.28
CA ARG A 329 -13.79 -13.89 -13.37
C ARG A 329 -14.29 -12.46 -13.23
N TRP A 330 -13.76 -11.71 -12.27
CA TRP A 330 -14.09 -10.29 -12.10
C TRP A 330 -13.02 -9.37 -12.71
N GLY A 331 -11.73 -9.75 -12.67
CA GLY A 331 -10.62 -8.98 -13.22
C GLY A 331 -10.24 -7.71 -12.43
N MET A 332 -10.73 -7.60 -11.20
CA MET A 332 -10.81 -6.37 -10.41
C MET A 332 -9.62 -6.16 -9.45
N ALA A 333 -8.40 -6.42 -9.92
CA ALA A 333 -7.21 -6.29 -9.06
C ALA A 333 -6.92 -4.82 -8.70
N SER A 334 -7.15 -3.88 -9.63
CA SER A 334 -6.91 -2.44 -9.44
C SER A 334 -7.88 -1.83 -8.41
N GLU A 335 -9.14 -2.22 -8.50
CA GLU A 335 -10.23 -1.78 -7.64
C GLU A 335 -10.05 -2.34 -6.22
N GLN A 336 -9.72 -3.64 -6.11
CA GLN A 336 -9.41 -4.30 -4.83
C GLN A 336 -8.28 -3.60 -4.08
N MET A 337 -7.20 -3.24 -4.79
CA MET A 337 -6.05 -2.58 -4.18
C MET A 337 -6.34 -1.13 -3.81
N LYS A 338 -6.99 -0.35 -4.69
CA LYS A 338 -7.42 1.02 -4.37
C LYS A 338 -8.39 1.04 -3.19
N TYR A 339 -9.30 0.08 -3.07
CA TYR A 339 -10.20 -0.03 -1.90
C TYR A 339 -9.41 -0.22 -0.59
N ALA A 340 -8.40 -1.07 -0.60
CA ALA A 340 -7.52 -1.29 0.54
C ALA A 340 -6.66 -0.04 0.88
N GLU A 341 -6.19 0.68 -0.14
CA GLU A 341 -5.50 1.97 0.07
C GLU A 341 -6.44 3.05 0.63
N VAL A 342 -7.70 3.12 0.16
CA VAL A 342 -8.71 4.03 0.69
C VAL A 342 -8.95 3.78 2.18
N GLN A 343 -9.03 2.51 2.59
CA GLN A 343 -9.14 2.13 4.01
C GLN A 343 -7.92 2.58 4.83
N ALA A 344 -6.72 2.51 4.25
CA ALA A 344 -5.50 2.98 4.88
C ALA A 344 -5.50 4.52 5.06
N ILE A 345 -5.75 5.30 4.00
CA ILE A 345 -5.73 6.77 4.07
C ILE A 345 -6.90 7.34 4.89
N ALA A 346 -8.05 6.65 4.94
CA ALA A 346 -9.16 6.98 5.84
C ALA A 346 -8.75 6.88 7.32
N GLY A 347 -7.84 5.95 7.63
CA GLY A 347 -7.16 5.83 8.91
C GLY A 347 -5.96 6.74 9.12
N GLY A 348 -5.64 7.65 8.20
CA GLY A 348 -4.45 8.50 8.29
C GLY A 348 -3.12 7.81 7.98
N VAL A 349 -3.15 6.60 7.42
CA VAL A 349 -1.95 5.86 6.99
C VAL A 349 -1.49 6.40 5.64
N THR A 350 -0.18 6.63 5.52
CA THR A 350 0.45 7.24 4.33
C THR A 350 1.47 6.32 3.64
N ALA A 351 1.85 5.23 4.30
CA ALA A 351 2.71 4.18 3.74
C ALA A 351 2.34 2.82 4.36
N VAL A 352 2.38 1.76 3.56
CA VAL A 352 1.98 0.38 3.92
C VAL A 352 2.97 -0.64 3.36
N GLN A 353 3.25 -1.69 4.14
CA GLN A 353 3.86 -2.94 3.68
C GLN A 353 2.76 -3.96 3.39
N GLY A 354 2.83 -4.72 2.29
CA GLY A 354 1.90 -5.83 2.03
C GLY A 354 1.05 -5.71 0.77
N SER A 355 1.36 -4.76 -0.11
CA SER A 355 0.74 -4.69 -1.45
C SER A 355 1.35 -5.75 -2.37
N PRO A 356 0.56 -6.44 -3.21
CA PRO A 356 1.10 -7.34 -4.21
C PRO A 356 1.80 -6.53 -5.31
N SER A 357 3.03 -6.93 -5.65
CA SER A 357 3.83 -6.30 -6.69
C SER A 357 3.37 -6.68 -8.11
N GLY A 358 3.38 -5.74 -9.05
CA GLY A 358 3.34 -6.07 -10.48
C GLY A 358 2.20 -5.44 -11.29
N ASN A 359 1.57 -4.37 -10.79
CA ASN A 359 0.70 -3.53 -11.62
C ASN A 359 0.88 -2.06 -11.27
N ASP A 360 1.28 -1.29 -12.27
CA ASP A 360 1.50 0.16 -12.21
C ASP A 360 0.25 0.95 -11.74
N ALA A 361 -0.94 0.34 -11.73
CA ALA A 361 -2.23 0.96 -11.38
C ALA A 361 -2.47 1.26 -9.89
N TRP A 362 -1.72 0.60 -9.00
CA TRP A 362 -1.80 0.81 -7.54
C TRP A 362 -0.44 0.98 -6.87
N ASP A 363 0.65 0.68 -7.56
CA ASP A 363 2.02 0.73 -7.02
C ASP A 363 2.47 2.15 -6.55
N SER A 364 1.69 3.21 -6.84
CA SER A 364 1.97 4.58 -6.35
C SER A 364 0.77 5.52 -6.19
N THR A 365 -0.46 4.99 -6.11
CA THR A 365 -1.69 5.78 -6.34
C THR A 365 -2.11 6.62 -5.13
N LEU A 366 -2.31 6.00 -3.95
CA LEU A 366 -2.82 6.66 -2.75
C LEU A 366 -1.85 6.57 -1.57
N SER A 367 -1.54 5.36 -1.11
CA SER A 367 -0.61 5.08 -0.01
C SER A 367 0.69 4.51 -0.58
N ARG A 368 1.84 4.87 0.00
CA ARG A 368 3.12 4.31 -0.49
C ARG A 368 3.18 2.82 -0.16
N ASN A 369 3.38 1.96 -1.15
CA ASN A 369 3.97 0.65 -0.88
C ASN A 369 5.43 0.88 -0.41
N VAL A 370 5.81 0.39 0.77
CA VAL A 370 7.20 0.51 1.27
C VAL A 370 8.17 -0.42 0.55
N GLU A 371 7.67 -1.43 -0.15
CA GLU A 371 8.44 -2.47 -0.84
C GLU A 371 8.82 -2.10 -2.28
N LEU A 372 8.63 -0.82 -2.65
CA LEU A 372 8.92 -0.28 -3.98
C LEU A 372 9.81 0.97 -3.90
N TYR A 373 10.26 1.43 -5.06
CA TYR A 373 11.14 2.59 -5.22
C TYR A 373 10.55 3.88 -4.60
N ASN A 374 11.05 4.24 -3.42
CA ASN A 374 10.66 5.43 -2.67
C ASN A 374 11.89 6.30 -2.38
N PHE A 375 11.73 7.63 -2.36
CA PHE A 375 12.75 8.62 -1.99
C PHE A 375 14.11 8.60 -2.73
N GLY A 376 14.30 7.71 -3.70
CA GLY A 376 15.54 7.51 -4.46
C GLY A 376 16.15 6.11 -4.37
N GLN A 377 15.49 5.17 -3.67
CA GLN A 377 16.02 3.86 -3.30
C GLN A 377 14.92 2.78 -3.34
N ASP A 378 15.29 1.52 -3.58
CA ASP A 378 14.39 0.36 -3.69
C ASP A 378 15.06 -0.81 -2.96
N ASN A 379 15.02 -0.71 -1.64
CA ASN A 379 15.99 -1.35 -0.75
C ASN A 379 15.30 -2.20 0.34
N ILE A 380 14.01 -2.50 0.16
CA ILE A 380 13.18 -3.24 1.11
C ILE A 380 12.74 -4.56 0.46
N LEU A 381 12.74 -5.65 1.23
CA LEU A 381 12.32 -6.98 0.75
C LEU A 381 11.45 -7.68 1.79
N THR A 382 10.51 -8.49 1.32
CA THR A 382 9.59 -9.25 2.20
C THR A 382 9.68 -10.75 1.98
N CYS A 383 9.46 -11.50 3.06
CA CYS A 383 9.36 -12.94 3.11
C CYS A 383 8.04 -13.33 3.81
N ALA A 384 6.91 -13.07 3.14
CA ALA A 384 5.58 -13.47 3.63
C ALA A 384 5.38 -14.99 3.54
N VAL A 385 5.72 -15.58 2.39
CA VAL A 385 5.61 -17.03 2.11
C VAL A 385 6.92 -17.65 1.62
N CYS A 386 8.06 -17.00 1.88
CA CYS A 386 9.35 -17.47 1.33
C CYS A 386 9.92 -18.65 2.14
N GLU A 387 10.47 -19.66 1.46
CA GLU A 387 10.90 -20.94 2.05
C GLU A 387 12.23 -20.86 2.86
N TRP A 388 12.45 -19.79 3.62
CA TRP A 388 13.70 -19.47 4.32
C TRP A 388 14.20 -20.58 5.24
N TYR A 389 13.28 -21.37 5.79
CA TYR A 389 13.54 -22.50 6.69
C TYR A 389 14.19 -23.70 5.97
N LYS A 390 13.91 -23.93 4.68
CA LYS A 390 14.41 -25.08 3.92
C LYS A 390 15.94 -25.05 3.75
N SER A 391 16.54 -26.21 3.55
CA SER A 391 17.99 -26.37 3.35
C SER A 391 18.48 -25.91 1.97
N SER A 392 17.55 -25.71 1.03
CA SER A 392 17.75 -25.13 -0.30
C SER A 392 17.81 -23.60 -0.33
N TYR A 393 17.39 -22.92 0.74
CA TYR A 393 17.36 -21.45 0.78
C TYR A 393 18.78 -20.86 0.77
N ASN A 394 19.00 -19.83 -0.04
CA ASN A 394 20.29 -19.17 -0.21
C ASN A 394 20.62 -18.20 0.94
N ALA A 395 20.79 -18.74 2.16
CA ALA A 395 21.11 -17.96 3.34
C ALA A 395 22.43 -17.19 3.19
N ASP A 396 23.47 -17.81 2.62
CA ASP A 396 24.76 -17.15 2.32
C ASP A 396 24.58 -15.91 1.41
N GLY A 397 23.67 -15.99 0.44
CA GLY A 397 23.30 -14.84 -0.41
C GLY A 397 22.58 -13.74 0.38
N LYS A 398 21.54 -14.09 1.15
CA LYS A 398 20.80 -13.11 1.96
C LYS A 398 21.69 -12.41 3.00
N ILE A 399 22.68 -13.13 3.56
CA ILE A 399 23.71 -12.57 4.44
C ILE A 399 24.67 -11.63 3.68
N ALA A 400 24.94 -11.89 2.41
CA ALA A 400 25.70 -10.95 1.57
C ALA A 400 24.89 -9.67 1.31
N ASP A 401 23.59 -9.77 1.02
CA ASP A 401 22.70 -8.61 0.86
C ASP A 401 22.67 -7.73 2.13
N PHE A 402 22.65 -8.35 3.32
CA PHE A 402 22.76 -7.64 4.61
C PHE A 402 24.12 -6.96 4.82
N ALA A 403 25.18 -7.43 4.14
CA ALA A 403 26.56 -7.01 4.35
C ALA A 403 27.07 -5.97 3.33
N ASP A 404 26.47 -5.89 2.14
CA ASP A 404 26.77 -4.84 1.16
C ASP A 404 26.25 -3.47 1.64
N GLY A 405 25.19 -3.48 2.45
CA GLY A 405 24.61 -2.29 3.09
C GLY A 405 23.46 -1.65 2.32
N ASP A 406 23.23 -2.09 1.08
CA ASP A 406 22.10 -1.65 0.26
C ASP A 406 20.75 -2.12 0.84
N LEU A 407 20.67 -3.30 1.49
CA LEU A 407 19.38 -3.72 2.07
C LEU A 407 19.02 -2.92 3.33
N GLU A 408 17.92 -2.19 3.25
CA GLU A 408 17.43 -1.36 4.33
C GLU A 408 16.63 -2.16 5.35
N ALA A 409 15.62 -2.90 4.89
CA ALA A 409 14.77 -3.77 5.72
C ALA A 409 14.48 -5.11 5.04
N TRP A 410 14.33 -6.17 5.85
CA TRP A 410 13.87 -7.48 5.44
C TRP A 410 12.73 -7.95 6.35
N PHE A 411 11.50 -7.83 5.85
CA PHE A 411 10.27 -8.19 6.55
C PHE A 411 10.06 -9.71 6.49
N ILE A 412 9.73 -10.33 7.62
CA ILE A 412 9.54 -11.79 7.71
C ILE A 412 8.56 -12.20 8.80
N HIS A 413 7.55 -12.99 8.42
CA HIS A 413 6.66 -13.69 9.34
C HIS A 413 7.46 -14.75 10.12
N LEU A 414 7.59 -14.55 11.43
CA LEU A 414 8.46 -15.37 12.28
C LEU A 414 7.89 -15.52 13.68
N SER A 415 7.83 -16.76 14.17
CA SER A 415 7.31 -17.09 15.50
C SER A 415 5.85 -16.65 15.73
N GLU A 416 5.07 -16.59 14.65
CA GLU A 416 3.63 -16.41 14.65
C GLU A 416 2.94 -17.65 15.25
N GLY A 417 2.20 -17.45 16.35
CA GLY A 417 1.64 -18.52 17.17
C GLY A 417 2.10 -18.46 18.63
N VAL A 418 1.85 -19.54 19.38
CA VAL A 418 2.10 -19.65 20.83
C VAL A 418 2.79 -20.97 21.23
N ASP A 419 2.87 -21.96 20.34
CA ASP A 419 3.52 -23.24 20.62
C ASP A 419 5.06 -23.22 20.51
N GLN A 420 5.67 -24.40 20.64
CA GLN A 420 7.12 -24.55 20.56
C GLN A 420 7.64 -24.52 19.12
N THR A 421 6.86 -24.98 18.14
CA THR A 421 7.24 -24.97 16.73
C THR A 421 7.46 -23.53 16.27
N SER A 422 6.53 -22.62 16.59
CA SER A 422 6.71 -21.19 16.34
C SER A 422 7.97 -20.62 17.01
N ARG A 423 8.30 -21.04 18.25
CA ARG A 423 9.54 -20.59 18.92
C ARG A 423 10.81 -21.11 18.24
N ASP A 424 10.81 -22.36 17.79
CA ASP A 424 11.97 -23.01 17.19
C ASP A 424 12.32 -22.40 15.82
N GLU A 425 11.38 -21.70 15.16
CA GLU A 425 11.67 -20.90 13.95
C GLU A 425 12.75 -19.84 14.19
N PHE A 426 12.66 -19.10 15.29
CA PHE A 426 13.63 -18.03 15.60
C PHE A 426 15.03 -18.61 15.82
N ASP A 427 15.13 -19.71 16.55
CA ASP A 427 16.39 -20.39 16.83
C ASP A 427 17.01 -20.95 15.52
N LEU A 428 16.19 -21.43 14.59
CA LEU A 428 16.61 -21.85 13.24
C LEU A 428 17.07 -20.65 12.38
N LEU A 429 16.35 -19.52 12.43
CA LEU A 429 16.68 -18.31 11.69
C LEU A 429 18.00 -17.70 12.18
N ASN A 430 18.19 -17.63 13.50
CA ASN A 430 19.44 -17.19 14.13
C ASN A 430 20.59 -18.18 13.82
N GLN A 431 20.36 -19.50 13.90
CA GLN A 431 21.35 -20.52 13.52
C GLN A 431 21.79 -20.40 12.04
N LYS A 432 20.89 -20.03 11.13
CA LYS A 432 21.18 -19.75 9.72
C LYS A 432 21.96 -18.44 9.50
N GLY A 433 22.15 -17.61 10.53
CA GLY A 433 22.79 -16.30 10.43
C GLY A 433 21.88 -15.21 9.85
N LEU A 434 20.57 -15.44 9.78
CA LEU A 434 19.59 -14.55 9.14
C LEU A 434 18.97 -13.51 10.11
N LEU A 435 19.38 -13.53 11.38
CA LEU A 435 19.04 -12.52 12.39
C LEU A 435 20.09 -11.40 12.34
N ALA A 436 19.75 -10.26 11.73
CA ALA A 436 20.63 -9.13 11.51
C ALA A 436 19.90 -7.79 11.69
N GLN A 437 20.61 -6.67 11.57
CA GLN A 437 20.02 -5.32 11.68
C GLN A 437 18.85 -5.10 10.69
N PRO A 438 18.94 -5.49 9.40
CA PRO A 438 17.81 -5.31 8.48
C PRO A 438 16.59 -6.18 8.81
N THR A 439 16.73 -7.25 9.61
CA THR A 439 15.63 -8.18 9.90
C THR A 439 14.53 -7.50 10.69
N VAL A 440 13.32 -7.45 10.12
CA VAL A 440 12.09 -6.96 10.76
C VAL A 440 11.18 -8.16 11.01
N VAL A 441 11.06 -8.56 12.27
CA VAL A 441 10.24 -9.70 12.70
C VAL A 441 8.78 -9.27 12.75
N ILE A 442 7.95 -9.90 11.94
CA ILE A 442 6.50 -9.74 11.94
C ILE A 442 5.88 -10.69 12.98
N HIS A 443 4.94 -10.15 13.76
CA HIS A 443 4.29 -10.73 14.94
C HIS A 443 5.23 -11.07 16.12
N GLY A 444 6.15 -12.03 15.94
CA GLY A 444 7.02 -12.53 17.02
C GLY A 444 6.28 -13.14 18.21
N THR A 445 5.02 -13.55 18.05
CA THR A 445 4.06 -13.87 19.13
C THR A 445 4.56 -14.90 20.14
N ALA A 446 5.29 -15.92 19.68
CA ALA A 446 5.76 -17.00 20.54
C ALA A 446 7.08 -16.68 21.29
N LEU A 447 7.75 -15.56 20.96
CA LEU A 447 9.13 -15.25 21.37
C LEU A 447 9.29 -15.03 22.87
N THR A 448 10.48 -15.37 23.37
CA THR A 448 10.86 -15.27 24.78
C THR A 448 11.74 -14.05 25.07
N PRO A 449 11.85 -13.60 26.34
CA PRO A 449 12.76 -12.53 26.74
C PRO A 449 14.25 -12.77 26.41
N SER A 450 14.68 -14.02 26.15
CA SER A 450 16.03 -14.30 25.65
C SER A 450 16.17 -13.94 24.18
N GLN A 451 15.21 -14.37 23.37
CA GLN A 451 15.19 -14.17 21.92
C GLN A 451 14.99 -12.68 21.56
N PHE A 452 14.18 -11.94 22.32
CA PHE A 452 14.16 -10.47 22.22
C PHE A 452 15.51 -9.83 22.58
N GLY A 453 16.24 -10.36 23.56
CA GLY A 453 17.61 -9.95 23.85
C GLY A 453 18.60 -10.22 22.71
N GLU A 454 18.36 -11.25 21.90
CA GLU A 454 19.13 -11.58 20.71
C GLU A 454 18.78 -10.66 19.52
N MET A 455 17.50 -10.31 19.34
CA MET A 455 17.07 -9.27 18.39
C MET A 455 17.71 -7.90 18.70
N ALA A 456 17.62 -7.46 19.95
CA ALA A 456 18.19 -6.19 20.41
C ALA A 456 19.73 -6.17 20.27
N ALA A 457 20.40 -7.32 20.44
CA ALA A 457 21.85 -7.43 20.28
C ALA A 457 22.35 -7.24 18.83
N VAL A 458 21.48 -7.42 17.82
CA VAL A 458 21.78 -7.15 16.40
C VAL A 458 21.12 -5.88 15.85
N GLY A 459 20.20 -5.27 16.59
CA GLY A 459 19.40 -4.13 16.12
C GLY A 459 18.26 -4.50 15.16
N SER A 460 17.69 -5.70 15.34
CA SER A 460 16.50 -6.16 14.62
C SER A 460 15.22 -5.55 15.22
N ASN A 461 14.22 -5.30 14.38
CA ASN A 461 12.96 -4.64 14.75
C ASN A 461 11.82 -5.65 14.92
N LEU A 462 10.77 -5.27 15.65
CA LEU A 462 9.53 -6.04 15.82
C LEU A 462 8.32 -5.26 15.27
N VAL A 463 7.43 -5.94 14.56
CA VAL A 463 6.11 -5.43 14.18
C VAL A 463 5.03 -6.23 14.92
N TRP A 464 4.19 -5.53 15.68
CA TRP A 464 3.18 -6.09 16.56
C TRP A 464 1.77 -5.90 15.99
N SER A 465 0.96 -6.95 15.99
CA SER A 465 -0.41 -6.97 15.46
C SER A 465 -1.37 -7.62 16.46
N PRO A 466 -1.73 -6.91 17.55
CA PRO A 466 -2.45 -7.49 18.66
C PRO A 466 -3.83 -8.07 18.30
N LEU A 467 -4.62 -7.43 17.43
CA LEU A 467 -5.96 -7.94 17.12
C LEU A 467 -5.92 -9.28 16.36
N SER A 468 -5.08 -9.37 15.32
CA SER A 468 -4.82 -10.62 14.59
C SER A 468 -4.36 -11.73 15.53
N ASN A 469 -3.35 -11.45 16.36
CA ASN A 469 -2.82 -12.45 17.29
C ASN A 469 -3.88 -12.94 18.28
N LEU A 470 -4.72 -12.04 18.81
CA LEU A 470 -5.83 -12.41 19.69
C LEU A 470 -6.92 -13.21 18.95
N LEU A 471 -7.32 -12.81 17.74
CA LEU A 471 -8.35 -13.49 16.96
C LEU A 471 -7.92 -14.83 16.37
N LEU A 472 -6.63 -15.04 16.08
CA LEU A 472 -6.10 -16.32 15.59
C LEU A 472 -5.66 -17.24 16.74
N TYR A 473 -4.89 -16.75 17.71
CA TYR A 473 -4.21 -17.57 18.72
C TYR A 473 -4.79 -17.45 20.13
N GLY A 474 -5.58 -16.41 20.40
CA GLY A 474 -6.14 -16.10 21.73
C GLY A 474 -5.19 -15.32 22.64
N ASN A 475 -3.97 -15.03 22.19
CA ASN A 475 -2.95 -14.32 22.96
C ASN A 475 -2.00 -13.58 22.00
N THR A 476 -1.29 -12.56 22.49
CA THR A 476 -0.38 -11.73 21.67
C THR A 476 1.02 -11.60 22.30
N THR A 477 1.97 -11.11 21.50
CA THR A 477 3.39 -10.93 21.81
C THR A 477 3.62 -10.21 23.15
N ASP A 478 4.56 -10.70 23.97
CA ASP A 478 4.97 -10.00 25.20
C ASP A 478 5.88 -8.80 24.85
N VAL A 479 5.28 -7.77 24.26
CA VAL A 479 5.95 -6.53 23.85
C VAL A 479 6.62 -5.79 25.00
N ARG A 480 6.23 -6.05 26.27
CA ARG A 480 7.02 -5.58 27.43
C ARG A 480 8.38 -6.25 27.48
N ALA A 481 8.49 -7.54 27.17
CA ALA A 481 9.78 -8.24 27.14
C ALA A 481 10.64 -7.78 25.96
N ALA A 482 10.03 -7.45 24.82
CA ALA A 482 10.71 -6.83 23.69
C ALA A 482 11.29 -5.45 24.06
N ASP A 483 10.46 -4.57 24.63
CA ASP A 483 10.86 -3.24 25.09
C ASP A 483 11.93 -3.29 26.21
N ASN A 484 11.75 -4.13 27.24
CA ASN A 484 12.75 -4.30 28.31
C ASN A 484 14.08 -4.88 27.80
N ALA A 485 14.11 -5.50 26.61
CA ALA A 485 15.34 -5.94 25.95
C ALA A 485 15.98 -4.84 25.07
N GLY A 486 15.24 -3.79 24.72
CA GLY A 486 15.67 -2.73 23.80
C GLY A 486 15.36 -3.00 22.33
N VAL A 487 14.37 -3.86 22.03
CA VAL A 487 13.86 -4.06 20.67
C VAL A 487 12.95 -2.89 20.30
N GLN A 488 13.17 -2.28 19.13
CA GLN A 488 12.28 -1.24 18.61
C GLN A 488 11.01 -1.86 18.04
N ILE A 489 9.85 -1.33 18.44
CA ILE A 489 8.53 -1.88 18.15
C ILE A 489 7.75 -0.93 17.24
N SER A 490 7.16 -1.47 16.18
CA SER A 490 6.13 -0.83 15.37
C SER A 490 4.80 -1.56 15.55
N LEU A 491 3.67 -0.88 15.34
CA LEU A 491 2.32 -1.43 15.43
C LEU A 491 1.68 -1.47 14.03
N ALA A 492 1.07 -2.60 13.66
CA ALA A 492 0.51 -2.83 12.33
C ALA A 492 -0.72 -3.76 12.38
N PRO A 493 -1.73 -3.61 11.51
CA PRO A 493 -3.00 -4.33 11.63
C PRO A 493 -2.99 -5.76 11.07
N ASP A 494 -1.98 -6.20 10.32
CA ASP A 494 -1.91 -7.50 9.62
C ASP A 494 -2.84 -7.64 8.40
N TRP A 495 -4.18 -7.63 8.54
CA TRP A 495 -5.12 -7.76 7.40
C TRP A 495 -6.59 -7.70 7.84
N GLY A 496 -7.49 -7.24 6.98
CA GLY A 496 -8.94 -7.18 7.24
C GLY A 496 -9.55 -8.46 7.85
N PRO A 497 -9.23 -9.68 7.37
CA PRO A 497 -9.75 -10.93 7.93
C PRO A 497 -9.44 -11.24 9.41
N SER A 498 -8.43 -10.64 10.04
CA SER A 498 -8.18 -10.83 11.49
C SER A 498 -7.71 -9.58 12.25
N GLY A 499 -7.47 -8.48 11.56
CA GLY A 499 -6.87 -7.25 12.06
C GLY A 499 -7.85 -6.10 12.24
N SER A 500 -7.32 -4.93 12.61
CA SER A 500 -8.07 -3.67 12.50
C SER A 500 -7.99 -3.10 11.08
N LYS A 501 -8.89 -2.17 10.74
CA LYS A 501 -8.94 -1.59 9.38
C LYS A 501 -7.71 -0.73 9.02
N SER A 502 -7.03 -0.17 10.03
CA SER A 502 -5.80 0.64 9.90
C SER A 502 -5.09 0.81 11.26
N ASN A 503 -3.87 1.36 11.27
CA ASN A 503 -3.09 1.63 12.49
C ASN A 503 -3.83 2.51 13.50
N LEU A 504 -4.66 3.45 13.04
CA LEU A 504 -5.49 4.31 13.90
C LEU A 504 -6.43 3.47 14.78
N HIS A 505 -6.94 2.36 14.26
CA HIS A 505 -7.83 1.44 14.99
C HIS A 505 -7.02 0.43 15.81
N GLU A 506 -5.90 -0.08 15.28
CA GLU A 506 -4.99 -0.98 16.02
C GLU A 506 -4.41 -0.31 17.28
N LEU A 507 -4.16 1.01 17.26
CA LEU A 507 -3.78 1.80 18.44
C LEU A 507 -4.73 1.63 19.63
N LYS A 508 -6.02 1.43 19.39
CA LYS A 508 -7.04 1.27 20.44
C LYS A 508 -6.95 -0.11 21.09
N VAL A 509 -6.60 -1.12 20.30
CA VAL A 509 -6.31 -2.50 20.75
C VAL A 509 -5.01 -2.51 21.57
N ALA A 510 -3.98 -1.84 21.07
CA ALA A 510 -2.70 -1.66 21.76
C ALA A 510 -2.87 -0.90 23.11
N ASP A 511 -3.61 0.21 23.14
CA ASP A 511 -3.89 0.96 24.39
C ASP A 511 -4.76 0.15 25.37
N LEU A 512 -5.78 -0.57 24.88
CA LEU A 512 -6.61 -1.41 25.73
C LEU A 512 -5.78 -2.54 26.38
N TRP A 513 -4.95 -3.23 25.60
CA TRP A 513 -4.01 -4.24 26.10
C TRP A 513 -2.98 -3.63 27.06
N ASN A 514 -2.45 -2.45 26.73
CA ASN A 514 -1.50 -1.73 27.56
C ASN A 514 -2.08 -1.41 28.95
N ARG A 515 -3.27 -0.81 29.00
CA ARG A 515 -3.94 -0.40 30.25
C ARG A 515 -4.43 -1.59 31.08
N GLU A 516 -5.05 -2.60 30.46
CA GLU A 516 -5.75 -3.68 31.17
C GLU A 516 -4.81 -4.86 31.54
N VAL A 517 -3.83 -5.18 30.69
CA VAL A 517 -2.94 -6.36 30.84
C VAL A 517 -1.50 -5.95 31.15
N MET A 518 -1.01 -4.87 30.54
CA MET A 518 0.40 -4.47 30.70
C MET A 518 0.67 -3.64 31.95
N ASN A 519 -0.37 -3.02 32.56
CA ASN A 519 -0.35 -2.03 33.66
C ASN A 519 0.13 -0.63 33.24
N THR A 520 -0.22 -0.21 32.01
CA THR A 520 0.28 1.02 31.37
C THR A 520 1.80 1.04 31.35
N HIS A 521 2.37 0.04 30.67
CA HIS A 521 3.82 -0.09 30.48
C HIS A 521 4.34 0.99 29.53
N PHE A 522 3.67 1.15 28.39
CA PHE A 522 3.94 2.23 27.44
C PHE A 522 3.16 3.49 27.81
N THR A 523 3.77 4.65 27.59
CA THR A 523 3.14 5.96 27.58
C THR A 523 2.30 6.16 26.31
N ASN A 524 1.46 7.20 26.31
CA ASN A 524 0.76 7.60 25.08
C ASN A 524 1.75 8.01 23.97
N TYR A 525 2.89 8.62 24.34
CA TYR A 525 3.95 9.01 23.39
C TYR A 525 4.57 7.80 22.69
N GLU A 526 5.01 6.79 23.45
CA GLU A 526 5.62 5.57 22.88
C GLU A 526 4.64 4.81 21.97
N LEU A 527 3.34 4.78 22.32
CA LEU A 527 2.30 4.24 21.42
C LEU A 527 2.16 5.04 20.11
N ALA A 528 2.32 6.37 20.14
CA ALA A 528 2.35 7.19 18.93
C ALA A 528 3.65 7.02 18.12
N GLU A 529 4.79 6.75 18.77
CA GLU A 529 6.05 6.40 18.10
C GLU A 529 5.92 5.08 17.32
N MET A 530 5.24 4.07 17.88
CA MET A 530 4.98 2.78 17.22
C MET A 530 4.26 2.88 15.86
N VAL A 531 3.60 3.99 15.56
CA VAL A 531 2.88 4.22 14.27
C VAL A 531 3.46 5.36 13.44
N THR A 532 4.55 6.02 13.88
CA THR A 532 5.17 7.15 13.15
C THR A 532 6.69 7.05 13.07
N SER A 533 7.40 7.37 14.15
CA SER A 533 8.87 7.44 14.18
C SER A 533 9.55 6.07 14.19
N ASN A 534 9.00 5.08 14.91
CA ASN A 534 9.55 3.72 14.96
C ASN A 534 9.42 2.98 13.61
N PRO A 535 8.26 2.96 12.93
CA PRO A 535 8.18 2.34 11.61
C PRO A 535 9.03 3.08 10.56
N ALA A 536 9.07 4.42 10.58
CA ALA A 536 10.00 5.16 9.73
C ALA A 536 11.46 4.77 9.98
N ALA A 537 11.88 4.54 11.23
CA ALA A 537 13.24 4.11 11.54
C ALA A 537 13.50 2.63 11.22
N ALA A 538 12.50 1.75 11.34
CA ALA A 538 12.62 0.33 10.96
C ALA A 538 12.79 0.16 9.44
N ALA A 539 12.11 0.98 8.64
CA ALA A 539 12.30 1.07 7.19
C ALA A 539 13.54 1.90 6.76
N LYS A 540 14.32 2.44 7.71
CA LYS A 540 15.42 3.42 7.50
C LYS A 540 15.01 4.78 6.86
N TRP A 541 13.70 5.01 6.75
CA TRP A 541 13.04 6.19 6.19
C TRP A 541 12.99 7.42 7.11
N GLN A 542 13.55 7.39 8.32
CA GLN A 542 13.51 8.49 9.31
C GLN A 542 14.13 9.84 8.87
N ASN A 543 14.77 9.90 7.70
CA ASN A 543 15.25 11.14 7.08
C ASN A 543 14.19 11.81 6.18
N TYR A 544 13.12 11.08 5.82
CA TYR A 544 12.12 11.47 4.83
C TYR A 544 10.72 11.65 5.42
N VAL A 545 10.31 10.77 6.35
CA VAL A 545 8.96 10.69 6.94
C VAL A 545 9.01 10.31 8.43
N GLY A 546 7.85 10.14 9.08
CA GLY A 546 7.72 9.77 10.49
C GLY A 546 7.96 10.90 11.49
N GLN A 547 8.35 12.10 11.02
CA GLN A 547 8.53 13.33 11.80
C GLN A 547 8.11 14.56 10.97
N LEU A 548 7.76 15.67 11.63
CA LEU A 548 7.39 16.93 10.95
C LEU A 548 8.54 17.95 10.97
N LYS A 549 9.38 17.97 9.93
CA LYS A 549 10.58 18.85 9.85
C LYS A 549 10.78 19.44 8.46
N THR A 550 11.39 20.62 8.38
CA THR A 550 11.84 21.20 7.11
C THR A 550 12.75 20.24 6.34
N GLY A 551 12.40 19.94 5.09
CA GLY A 551 13.12 19.05 4.18
C GLY A 551 12.48 17.66 4.01
N MET A 552 11.68 17.22 5.00
CA MET A 552 10.91 15.98 4.93
C MET A 552 9.76 16.06 3.93
N VAL A 553 9.26 14.91 3.52
CA VAL A 553 8.11 14.78 2.62
C VAL A 553 6.83 15.07 3.40
N ALA A 554 5.84 15.68 2.75
CA ALA A 554 4.59 16.09 3.40
C ALA A 554 3.59 14.93 3.52
N ASP A 555 4.02 13.86 4.19
CA ASP A 555 3.20 12.71 4.58
C ASP A 555 2.67 12.98 6.00
N MET A 556 1.38 13.30 6.13
CA MET A 556 0.81 13.89 7.35
C MET A 556 -0.65 13.47 7.56
N VAL A 557 -1.07 13.32 8.82
CA VAL A 557 -2.49 13.22 9.20
C VAL A 557 -2.87 14.37 10.13
N VAL A 558 -4.07 14.92 9.92
CA VAL A 558 -4.70 15.91 10.78
C VAL A 558 -5.91 15.28 11.46
N ILE A 559 -5.95 15.33 12.79
CA ILE A 559 -7.02 14.81 13.64
C ILE A 559 -7.68 15.98 14.39
N ASP A 560 -8.96 15.92 14.71
CA ASP A 560 -9.63 16.95 15.50
C ASP A 560 -8.99 17.17 16.89
N THR A 561 -9.00 18.41 17.40
CA THR A 561 -8.38 18.75 18.70
C THR A 561 -9.39 18.63 19.84
N PHE A 562 -9.47 17.43 20.43
CA PHE A 562 -10.44 17.12 21.50
C PHE A 562 -9.80 16.67 22.83
N HIS A 563 -8.46 16.60 22.93
CA HIS A 563 -7.76 16.23 24.16
C HIS A 563 -6.47 17.03 24.42
N ASP A 564 -6.25 17.45 25.68
CA ASP A 564 -5.11 18.25 26.15
C ASP A 564 -3.75 17.61 25.82
N ASP A 565 -3.57 16.34 26.18
CA ASP A 565 -2.45 15.49 25.75
C ASP A 565 -2.67 15.10 24.26
N PRO A 566 -1.76 15.49 23.34
CA PRO A 566 -1.90 15.18 21.92
C PRO A 566 -1.75 13.69 21.62
N TYR A 567 -0.96 12.94 22.39
CA TYR A 567 -0.72 11.53 22.10
C TYR A 567 -1.96 10.71 22.46
N ARG A 568 -2.66 11.08 23.55
CA ARG A 568 -4.00 10.56 23.84
C ARG A 568 -5.03 10.95 22.77
N ASN A 569 -4.94 12.19 22.24
CA ASN A 569 -5.79 12.67 21.16
C ASN A 569 -5.66 11.81 19.89
N LEU A 570 -4.49 11.25 19.58
CA LEU A 570 -4.32 10.33 18.45
C LEU A 570 -4.92 8.93 18.76
N ILE A 571 -4.66 8.41 19.96
CA ILE A 571 -5.13 7.06 20.39
C ILE A 571 -6.67 6.98 20.45
N GLU A 572 -7.35 8.05 20.89
CA GLU A 572 -8.82 8.09 21.06
C GLU A 572 -9.58 8.59 19.83
N ALA A 573 -8.90 8.87 18.71
CA ALA A 573 -9.54 9.39 17.51
C ALA A 573 -10.20 8.28 16.69
N VAL A 574 -11.39 8.53 16.17
CA VAL A 574 -12.14 7.64 15.28
C VAL A 574 -12.19 8.22 13.87
N ASP A 575 -12.79 7.48 12.94
CA ASP A 575 -12.87 7.79 11.51
C ASP A 575 -13.40 9.21 11.23
N ALA A 576 -14.35 9.67 12.05
CA ALA A 576 -14.92 11.01 11.99
C ALA A 576 -13.95 12.13 12.41
N ASP A 577 -13.02 11.88 13.34
CA ASP A 577 -12.04 12.88 13.79
C ASP A 577 -10.91 13.10 12.77
N VAL A 578 -10.78 12.24 11.73
CA VAL A 578 -9.74 12.38 10.69
C VAL A 578 -10.13 13.50 9.73
N ARG A 579 -9.44 14.64 9.84
CA ARG A 579 -9.74 15.88 9.10
C ARG A 579 -9.07 15.98 7.74
N LEU A 580 -7.86 15.43 7.62
CA LEU A 580 -7.07 15.46 6.39
C LEU A 580 -5.95 14.42 6.44
N THR A 581 -5.83 13.61 5.39
CA THR A 581 -4.68 12.74 5.12
C THR A 581 -3.94 13.25 3.89
N LEU A 582 -2.64 13.46 4.04
CA LEU A 582 -1.74 13.94 2.99
C LEU A 582 -0.68 12.88 2.70
N VAL A 583 -0.49 12.54 1.43
CA VAL A 583 0.63 11.72 0.95
C VAL A 583 1.38 12.50 -0.12
N GLN A 584 2.68 12.72 0.06
CA GLN A 584 3.49 13.60 -0.76
C GLN A 584 2.93 15.03 -0.90
N GLY A 585 2.17 15.49 0.10
CA GLY A 585 1.42 16.74 0.04
C GLY A 585 0.22 16.75 -0.92
N LYS A 586 -0.12 15.64 -1.61
CA LYS A 586 -1.45 15.46 -2.22
C LYS A 586 -2.48 15.31 -1.11
N ALA A 587 -3.62 16.00 -1.21
CA ALA A 587 -4.77 15.79 -0.34
C ALA A 587 -5.64 14.69 -0.91
N LEU A 588 -5.73 13.56 -0.21
CA LEU A 588 -6.36 12.33 -0.71
C LEU A 588 -7.63 11.95 0.05
N PHE A 589 -7.74 12.34 1.32
CA PHE A 589 -8.91 12.07 2.15
C PHE A 589 -9.07 13.18 3.20
N GLY A 590 -10.29 13.58 3.55
CA GLY A 590 -10.52 14.54 4.64
C GLY A 590 -11.90 15.17 4.68
N ASP A 591 -12.03 16.26 5.44
CA ASP A 591 -13.25 17.07 5.52
C ASP A 591 -13.55 17.72 4.17
N GLN A 592 -14.83 17.83 3.81
CA GLN A 592 -15.25 18.34 2.51
C GLN A 592 -14.83 19.80 2.29
N ASP A 593 -14.76 20.63 3.34
CA ASP A 593 -14.34 22.04 3.23
C ASP A 593 -12.82 22.20 3.09
N ILE A 594 -12.02 21.39 3.79
CA ILE A 594 -10.56 21.32 3.64
C ILE A 594 -10.20 20.78 2.25
N MET A 595 -10.82 19.67 1.83
CA MET A 595 -10.62 19.10 0.49
C MET A 595 -11.07 20.08 -0.61
N THR A 596 -12.21 20.74 -0.47
CA THR A 596 -12.64 21.80 -1.40
C THR A 596 -11.66 22.98 -1.43
N THR A 597 -11.03 23.32 -0.30
CA THR A 597 -10.04 24.42 -0.23
C THR A 597 -8.72 24.07 -0.90
N LEU A 598 -8.32 22.80 -0.91
CA LEU A 598 -7.06 22.31 -1.49
C LEU A 598 -7.19 21.88 -2.96
N LYS A 599 -8.31 21.22 -3.31
CA LYS A 599 -8.55 20.61 -4.63
C LYS A 599 -9.61 21.33 -5.48
N GLY A 600 -10.53 22.09 -4.87
CA GLY A 600 -11.66 22.69 -5.57
C GLY A 600 -12.85 21.73 -5.67
N ASP A 601 -13.37 21.49 -6.87
CA ASP A 601 -14.46 20.53 -7.13
C ASP A 601 -13.92 19.12 -7.48
N ASP A 602 -12.62 18.87 -7.25
CA ASP A 602 -11.83 17.74 -7.73
C ASP A 602 -11.66 16.65 -6.63
N TRP A 603 -12.81 16.09 -6.19
CA TRP A 603 -12.96 15.04 -5.18
C TRP A 603 -14.35 14.36 -5.25
N GLU A 604 -14.47 13.15 -4.70
CA GLU A 604 -15.73 12.42 -4.51
C GLU A 604 -16.15 12.34 -3.04
N ALA A 605 -17.46 12.20 -2.78
CA ALA A 605 -17.99 12.06 -1.43
C ALA A 605 -17.99 10.58 -1.00
N ILE A 606 -17.43 10.29 0.18
CA ILE A 606 -17.43 8.95 0.79
C ILE A 606 -18.24 8.98 2.09
N THR A 607 -19.16 8.02 2.27
CA THR A 607 -20.09 7.99 3.42
C THR A 607 -20.34 6.58 3.93
N GLY A 608 -20.24 6.36 5.24
CA GLY A 608 -20.55 5.08 5.88
C GLY A 608 -20.61 5.22 7.40
N GLY A 609 -21.39 4.38 8.10
CA GLY A 609 -21.41 4.34 9.56
C GLY A 609 -21.90 5.60 10.31
N GLY A 610 -22.33 6.64 9.59
CA GLY A 610 -22.62 7.98 10.13
C GLY A 610 -21.54 9.03 9.82
N VAL A 611 -20.42 8.62 9.24
CA VAL A 611 -19.32 9.48 8.77
C VAL A 611 -19.59 9.95 7.34
N SER A 612 -19.20 11.18 7.03
CA SER A 612 -19.22 11.76 5.68
C SER A 612 -17.95 12.58 5.46
N LYS A 613 -17.19 12.24 4.43
CA LYS A 613 -15.88 12.86 4.10
C LYS A 613 -15.77 13.09 2.58
N ALA A 614 -14.69 13.71 2.15
CA ALA A 614 -14.27 13.81 0.76
C ALA A 614 -13.02 12.95 0.54
N ILE A 615 -12.91 12.38 -0.66
CA ILE A 615 -11.79 11.56 -1.09
C ILE A 615 -11.36 11.93 -2.51
N ASP A 616 -10.08 11.80 -2.81
CA ASP A 616 -9.54 11.82 -4.16
C ASP A 616 -8.69 10.58 -4.35
N ILE A 617 -9.13 9.73 -5.28
CA ILE A 617 -8.41 8.52 -5.71
C ILE A 617 -7.86 8.64 -7.12
N THR A 618 -8.05 9.80 -7.76
CA THR A 618 -7.73 10.00 -9.16
C THR A 618 -6.28 10.48 -9.32
N SER A 619 -5.62 10.00 -10.37
CA SER A 619 -4.29 10.48 -10.74
C SER A 619 -4.15 10.38 -12.25
N THR A 620 -4.19 11.52 -12.93
CA THR A 620 -3.93 11.63 -14.38
C THR A 620 -2.52 11.19 -14.80
N ALA A 621 -1.64 10.91 -13.83
CA ALA A 621 -0.31 10.34 -14.03
C ALA A 621 -0.20 8.81 -13.91
N VAL A 622 -1.27 8.07 -13.56
CA VAL A 622 -1.20 6.64 -13.17
C VAL A 622 -2.15 5.75 -13.98
N VAL A 623 -1.78 4.48 -14.16
CA VAL A 623 -2.60 3.42 -14.79
C VAL A 623 -3.91 3.25 -14.01
N ASP A 624 -5.03 3.12 -14.73
CA ASP A 624 -6.41 3.13 -14.20
C ASP A 624 -6.73 4.33 -13.28
N GLY A 625 -5.92 5.40 -13.30
CA GLY A 625 -6.03 6.55 -12.40
C GLY A 625 -7.22 7.48 -12.67
N SER A 626 -8.07 7.13 -13.65
CA SER A 626 -9.34 7.79 -13.99
C SER A 626 -10.56 7.13 -13.34
N GLN A 627 -10.39 6.01 -12.62
CA GLN A 627 -11.47 5.31 -11.93
C GLN A 627 -12.09 6.16 -10.81
N THR A 628 -13.41 6.17 -10.74
CA THR A 628 -14.17 6.84 -9.67
C THR A 628 -14.30 5.96 -8.43
N TRP A 629 -14.32 6.55 -7.24
CA TRP A 629 -14.65 5.84 -6.00
C TRP A 629 -16.02 5.16 -6.11
N ALA A 630 -17.01 5.87 -6.67
CA ALA A 630 -18.36 5.36 -6.85
C ALA A 630 -18.46 4.11 -7.74
N SER A 631 -17.54 3.91 -8.71
CA SER A 631 -17.48 2.66 -9.48
C SER A 631 -16.78 1.56 -8.69
N ILE A 632 -15.61 1.84 -8.10
CA ILE A 632 -14.85 0.86 -7.29
C ILE A 632 -15.71 0.26 -6.17
N GLU A 633 -16.44 1.09 -5.43
CA GLU A 633 -17.35 0.63 -4.37
C GLU A 633 -18.50 -0.22 -4.93
N ALA A 634 -19.13 0.19 -6.03
CA ALA A 634 -20.28 -0.49 -6.63
C ALA A 634 -19.91 -1.84 -7.26
N ASP A 635 -18.77 -1.90 -7.94
CA ASP A 635 -18.31 -3.08 -8.67
C ASP A 635 -17.75 -4.14 -7.70
N LEU A 636 -17.03 -3.74 -6.64
CA LEU A 636 -16.62 -4.68 -5.58
C LEU A 636 -17.82 -5.19 -4.78
N ALA A 637 -18.80 -4.32 -4.51
CA ALA A 637 -20.08 -4.72 -3.90
C ALA A 637 -20.94 -5.60 -4.82
N MET A 638 -20.65 -5.67 -6.13
CA MET A 638 -21.22 -6.64 -7.06
C MET A 638 -20.46 -7.96 -7.03
N ALA A 639 -19.14 -7.93 -7.16
CA ALA A 639 -18.29 -9.12 -7.10
C ALA A 639 -18.46 -9.93 -5.80
N MET A 640 -18.49 -9.27 -4.64
CA MET A 640 -18.59 -9.93 -3.32
C MET A 640 -19.94 -10.60 -3.06
N ARG A 641 -21.02 -10.20 -3.74
CA ARG A 641 -22.33 -10.88 -3.62
C ARG A 641 -22.33 -12.26 -4.29
N ASN A 642 -21.44 -12.51 -5.26
CA ASN A 642 -21.39 -13.75 -6.04
C ASN A 642 -22.77 -14.16 -6.62
N ASP A 643 -23.55 -13.18 -7.11
CA ASP A 643 -24.88 -13.40 -7.68
C ASP A 643 -24.81 -14.18 -9.02
N LEU A 644 -25.70 -15.16 -9.21
CA LEU A 644 -25.69 -16.07 -10.38
C LEU A 644 -25.91 -15.36 -11.73
N SER A 645 -26.58 -14.21 -11.74
CA SER A 645 -26.73 -13.37 -12.94
C SER A 645 -25.39 -12.75 -13.33
N ASP A 646 -24.70 -12.21 -12.34
CA ASP A 646 -23.54 -11.34 -12.47
C ASP A 646 -22.31 -12.22 -12.79
N ILE A 647 -22.17 -13.36 -12.10
CA ILE A 647 -21.19 -14.42 -12.43
C ILE A 647 -21.30 -14.86 -13.89
N ARG A 648 -22.53 -15.02 -14.44
CA ARG A 648 -22.71 -15.39 -15.86
C ARG A 648 -22.34 -14.28 -16.83
N GLU A 649 -22.55 -13.03 -16.45
CA GLU A 649 -22.29 -11.88 -17.32
C GLU A 649 -20.78 -11.57 -17.42
N HIS A 650 -20.03 -11.81 -16.34
CA HIS A 650 -18.62 -11.44 -16.24
C HIS A 650 -17.62 -12.61 -16.38
N TRP A 651 -17.89 -13.81 -15.83
CA TRP A 651 -16.88 -14.87 -15.79
C TRP A 651 -16.78 -15.66 -17.12
N SER A 652 -15.57 -15.76 -17.67
CA SER A 652 -15.31 -16.43 -18.95
C SER A 652 -15.67 -17.92 -18.92
N GLU A 653 -15.42 -18.59 -17.79
CA GLU A 653 -15.65 -20.03 -17.56
C GLU A 653 -17.11 -20.47 -17.72
N VAL A 654 -18.08 -19.58 -17.52
CA VAL A 654 -19.52 -19.86 -17.60
C VAL A 654 -20.23 -19.13 -18.74
N SER A 655 -19.49 -18.42 -19.60
CA SER A 655 -20.02 -17.58 -20.68
C SER A 655 -20.88 -18.33 -21.72
N GLU A 656 -20.69 -19.64 -21.90
CA GLU A 656 -21.56 -20.48 -22.76
C GLU A 656 -22.85 -20.96 -22.06
N MET A 657 -23.00 -20.75 -20.74
CA MET A 657 -24.12 -21.26 -19.94
C MET A 657 -25.35 -20.36 -20.05
N THR A 658 -26.52 -20.94 -20.34
CA THR A 658 -27.71 -20.18 -20.75
C THR A 658 -28.74 -19.96 -19.65
N SER A 659 -28.52 -20.52 -18.46
CA SER A 659 -29.47 -20.49 -17.35
C SER A 659 -28.78 -20.58 -15.99
N ASP A 660 -29.40 -19.99 -14.96
CA ASP A 660 -28.81 -19.90 -13.61
C ASP A 660 -28.57 -21.29 -12.99
N ALA A 661 -29.33 -22.31 -13.43
CA ALA A 661 -29.18 -23.69 -13.00
C ALA A 661 -27.98 -24.42 -13.65
N GLU A 662 -27.49 -23.96 -14.81
CA GLU A 662 -26.24 -24.44 -15.40
C GLU A 662 -25.04 -23.84 -14.66
N VAL A 663 -25.11 -22.54 -14.34
CA VAL A 663 -24.10 -21.82 -13.53
C VAL A 663 -24.01 -22.40 -12.12
N GLN A 664 -25.14 -22.60 -11.44
CA GLN A 664 -25.17 -23.21 -10.10
C GLN A 664 -24.54 -24.60 -10.10
N ALA A 665 -24.83 -25.45 -11.09
CA ALA A 665 -24.24 -26.79 -11.17
C ALA A 665 -22.72 -26.78 -11.44
N TYR A 666 -22.19 -25.73 -12.07
CA TYR A 666 -20.76 -25.47 -12.15
C TYR A 666 -20.19 -25.04 -10.79
N LEU A 667 -20.84 -24.08 -10.10
CA LEU A 667 -20.41 -23.64 -8.78
C LEU A 667 -20.45 -24.79 -7.75
N ASP A 668 -21.47 -25.64 -7.80
CA ASP A 668 -21.62 -26.85 -6.98
C ASP A 668 -20.52 -27.91 -7.23
N THR A 669 -19.75 -27.77 -8.31
CA THR A 669 -18.57 -28.61 -8.61
C THR A 669 -17.26 -27.89 -8.27
N THR A 670 -17.20 -26.58 -8.49
CA THR A 670 -15.98 -25.75 -8.38
C THR A 670 -15.72 -25.24 -6.95
N PHE A 671 -16.76 -25.01 -6.17
CA PHE A 671 -16.72 -24.42 -4.83
C PHE A 671 -17.33 -25.32 -3.74
N ASP A 672 -17.29 -26.65 -3.95
CA ASP A 672 -17.59 -27.67 -2.93
C ASP A 672 -16.46 -27.75 -1.87
N GLY A 673 -15.20 -27.59 -2.30
CA GLY A 673 -14.05 -27.54 -1.40
C GLY A 673 -13.87 -28.82 -0.59
N ASP A 674 -13.72 -28.68 0.73
CA ASP A 674 -13.53 -29.80 1.66
C ASP A 674 -14.80 -30.33 2.32
N TYR A 675 -15.96 -29.72 2.03
CA TYR A 675 -17.27 -30.23 2.46
C TYR A 675 -17.61 -31.53 1.72
N ARG A 676 -17.35 -31.55 0.40
CA ARG A 676 -17.50 -32.70 -0.51
C ARG A 676 -18.92 -33.28 -0.50
N ASP A 677 -19.89 -32.36 -0.52
CA ASP A 677 -21.33 -32.67 -0.45
C ASP A 677 -22.12 -32.34 -1.73
N GLU A 678 -21.42 -32.04 -2.84
CA GLU A 678 -21.99 -31.70 -4.15
C GLU A 678 -22.83 -30.40 -4.13
N VAL A 679 -22.42 -29.41 -3.32
CA VAL A 679 -23.06 -28.08 -3.16
C VAL A 679 -22.00 -26.97 -3.12
N SER A 680 -22.30 -25.81 -3.70
CA SER A 680 -21.43 -24.63 -3.63
C SER A 680 -21.46 -23.99 -2.24
N HIS A 681 -20.28 -23.80 -1.64
CA HIS A 681 -20.09 -23.05 -0.40
C HIS A 681 -19.51 -21.64 -0.64
N LEU A 682 -19.45 -21.18 -1.91
CA LEU A 682 -19.04 -19.81 -2.25
C LEU A 682 -19.99 -18.80 -1.59
N LYS A 683 -19.47 -17.97 -0.68
CA LYS A 683 -20.29 -17.07 0.12
C LYS A 683 -20.71 -15.83 -0.65
N SER A 684 -21.97 -15.43 -0.47
CA SER A 684 -22.44 -14.08 -0.76
C SER A 684 -22.11 -13.18 0.44
N MET A 685 -21.35 -12.11 0.22
CA MET A 685 -20.84 -11.24 1.27
C MET A 685 -20.99 -9.75 0.88
N GLU A 686 -21.01 -8.88 1.88
CA GLU A 686 -20.82 -7.45 1.71
C GLU A 686 -19.30 -7.15 1.77
N VAL A 687 -18.85 -6.09 1.09
CA VAL A 687 -17.48 -5.58 1.19
C VAL A 687 -17.26 -5.03 2.60
N ASP A 688 -16.05 -5.15 3.16
CA ASP A 688 -15.76 -4.56 4.48
C ASP A 688 -15.92 -3.03 4.45
N PRO A 689 -16.74 -2.41 5.32
CA PRO A 689 -16.94 -0.96 5.28
C PRO A 689 -15.65 -0.20 5.60
N ILE A 690 -15.27 0.78 4.76
CA ILE A 690 -14.07 1.63 4.95
C ILE A 690 -13.95 2.22 6.35
N PHE A 691 -15.07 2.55 7.00
CA PHE A 691 -15.09 3.10 8.35
C PHE A 691 -15.38 2.02 9.40
N THR A 692 -14.63 2.06 10.51
CA THR A 692 -14.87 1.21 11.69
C THR A 692 -16.01 1.76 12.55
N THR A 693 -16.17 3.08 12.62
CA THR A 693 -17.33 3.73 13.23
C THR A 693 -18.62 3.24 12.57
N GLY A 694 -19.54 2.68 13.34
CA GLY A 694 -20.84 2.20 12.86
C GLY A 694 -20.86 0.77 12.31
N ASP A 695 -19.71 0.08 12.23
CA ASP A 695 -19.64 -1.32 11.81
C ASP A 695 -20.02 -2.26 12.97
N GLU A 696 -21.33 -2.53 13.12
CA GLU A 696 -21.85 -3.46 14.13
C GLU A 696 -21.30 -4.89 13.95
N ARG A 697 -20.91 -5.30 12.73
CA ARG A 697 -20.44 -6.65 12.42
C ARG A 697 -19.00 -6.87 12.93
N PHE A 698 -18.10 -5.91 12.68
CA PHE A 698 -16.72 -5.93 13.18
C PHE A 698 -16.69 -6.13 14.70
N PHE A 699 -17.47 -5.34 15.45
CA PHE A 699 -17.54 -5.48 16.90
C PHE A 699 -18.24 -6.78 17.35
N ASP A 700 -19.28 -7.26 16.67
CA ASP A 700 -19.94 -8.53 17.03
C ASP A 700 -19.01 -9.74 16.92
N VAL A 701 -18.23 -9.85 15.83
CA VAL A 701 -17.26 -10.95 15.62
C VAL A 701 -16.17 -10.92 16.71
N ILE A 702 -15.60 -9.74 17.01
CA ILE A 702 -14.62 -9.56 18.09
C ILE A 702 -15.22 -9.97 19.45
N ASN A 703 -16.46 -9.58 19.74
CA ASN A 703 -17.15 -9.87 20.99
C ASN A 703 -17.56 -11.35 21.14
N ARG A 704 -17.76 -12.07 20.02
CA ARG A 704 -18.07 -13.50 20.03
C ARG A 704 -16.84 -14.40 20.07
N SER A 705 -15.66 -13.90 19.69
CA SER A 705 -14.41 -14.67 19.74
C SER A 705 -13.99 -14.98 21.18
N SER A 706 -14.40 -16.16 21.66
CA SER A 706 -14.21 -16.57 23.06
C SER A 706 -12.75 -16.73 23.48
N TRP A 707 -11.86 -17.11 22.56
CA TRP A 707 -10.43 -17.26 22.82
C TRP A 707 -9.71 -15.90 22.85
N ALA A 708 -10.02 -14.98 21.92
CA ALA A 708 -9.48 -13.61 21.91
C ALA A 708 -9.80 -12.84 23.20
N ASN A 709 -10.98 -13.10 23.79
CA ASN A 709 -11.43 -12.50 25.03
C ASN A 709 -10.95 -13.25 26.31
N THR A 710 -9.98 -14.18 26.21
CA THR A 710 -9.51 -14.96 27.39
C THR A 710 -8.76 -14.09 28.40
N HIS A 711 -7.89 -13.20 27.91
CA HIS A 711 -6.99 -12.38 28.74
C HIS A 711 -7.47 -10.93 28.90
N ILE A 712 -8.44 -10.51 28.08
CA ILE A 712 -8.91 -9.12 27.98
C ILE A 712 -10.37 -9.05 27.55
N ASP A 713 -11.08 -8.01 27.96
CA ASP A 713 -12.47 -7.74 27.58
C ASP A 713 -12.49 -6.80 26.37
N LEU A 714 -12.57 -7.36 25.16
CA LEU A 714 -12.52 -6.60 23.91
C LEU A 714 -13.82 -5.82 23.63
N SER A 715 -14.90 -6.06 24.39
CA SER A 715 -16.14 -5.26 24.27
C SER A 715 -15.93 -3.79 24.61
N LYS A 716 -14.89 -3.50 25.42
CA LYS A 716 -14.39 -2.15 25.71
C LYS A 716 -13.80 -1.43 24.49
N LEU A 717 -13.50 -2.11 23.38
CA LEU A 717 -13.09 -1.43 22.14
C LEU A 717 -14.21 -0.53 21.61
N TYR A 718 -15.48 -0.92 21.79
CA TYR A 718 -16.63 -0.12 21.38
C TYR A 718 -16.74 1.21 22.14
N ASP A 719 -16.26 1.29 23.38
CA ASP A 719 -16.29 2.52 24.19
C ASP A 719 -15.47 3.67 23.55
N TYR A 720 -14.46 3.37 22.73
CA TYR A 720 -13.72 4.40 21.96
C TYR A 720 -14.56 5.00 20.82
N TYR A 721 -15.53 4.25 20.30
CA TYR A 721 -16.41 4.67 19.19
C TYR A 721 -17.77 5.18 19.67
N ALA A 722 -18.06 5.10 20.98
CA ALA A 722 -19.26 5.63 21.62
C ALA A 722 -19.24 7.18 21.77
N VAL A 723 -18.76 7.88 20.73
CA VAL A 723 -18.50 9.32 20.72
C VAL A 723 -19.78 10.10 20.37
N PRO A 724 -20.20 11.11 21.17
CA PRO A 724 -21.36 11.93 20.85
C PRO A 724 -21.07 12.94 19.72
N MET A 725 -21.44 12.62 18.48
CA MET A 725 -21.37 13.56 17.34
C MET A 725 -22.64 14.41 17.21
N ASP A 726 -22.58 15.51 16.44
CA ASP A 726 -23.77 16.28 16.05
C ASP A 726 -24.40 15.85 14.71
N ALA A 727 -24.91 16.79 13.91
CA ALA A 727 -25.60 16.53 12.66
C ALA A 727 -24.73 16.78 11.41
N ASP A 728 -23.61 17.49 11.58
CA ASP A 728 -22.65 17.78 10.51
C ASP A 728 -21.45 16.80 10.58
N GLY A 729 -21.22 16.19 11.74
CA GLY A 729 -20.26 15.08 11.96
C GLY A 729 -19.33 15.29 13.15
N ASP A 730 -19.32 16.51 13.70
CA ASP A 730 -18.32 16.99 14.64
C ASP A 730 -18.51 16.45 16.07
N ARG A 731 -17.39 16.25 16.79
CA ARG A 731 -17.35 15.73 18.16
C ARG A 731 -17.90 16.73 19.19
N THR A 732 -19.06 16.44 19.77
CA THR A 732 -19.71 17.35 20.73
C THR A 732 -19.18 17.23 22.15
N GLY A 733 -19.10 18.38 22.84
CA GLY A 733 -18.80 18.44 24.28
C GLY A 733 -17.34 18.21 24.66
N ALA A 734 -16.43 18.12 23.69
CA ALA A 734 -14.99 17.89 23.89
C ALA A 734 -14.12 19.12 23.52
N GLU A 735 -14.65 20.35 23.60
CA GLU A 735 -13.88 21.59 23.36
C GLU A 735 -12.68 21.69 24.32
N VAL A 736 -11.46 21.63 23.78
CA VAL A 736 -10.21 21.83 24.53
C VAL A 736 -9.62 23.22 24.28
N THR A 737 -9.25 23.92 25.35
CA THR A 737 -8.51 25.19 25.26
C THR A 737 -7.02 24.94 25.51
N LEU A 738 -6.27 24.73 24.42
CA LEU A 738 -4.83 24.55 24.49
C LEU A 738 -4.10 25.80 25.06
N PRO A 739 -2.97 25.62 25.77
CA PRO A 739 -2.14 26.73 26.21
C PRO A 739 -1.50 27.44 25.01
N GLN A 740 -1.30 28.77 25.12
CA GLN A 740 -0.52 29.48 24.11
C GLN A 740 0.97 29.16 24.24
N ASP A 741 1.64 28.93 23.11
CA ASP A 741 3.07 28.69 23.07
C ASP A 741 3.82 29.94 23.59
N THR A 742 4.62 29.78 24.64
CA THR A 742 5.36 30.90 25.22
C THR A 742 6.49 31.33 24.29
N GLY A 743 6.25 32.39 23.50
CA GLY A 743 7.15 32.89 22.47
C GLY A 743 8.50 33.42 22.96
N ASN A 744 9.39 32.54 23.41
CA ASN A 744 10.82 32.81 23.57
C ASN A 744 11.65 31.50 23.55
N THR A 745 12.84 31.56 22.95
CA THR A 745 13.90 30.51 22.97
C THR A 745 13.50 29.09 22.56
N GLY A 746 13.33 28.87 21.24
CA GLY A 746 13.30 27.55 20.60
C GLY A 746 14.22 27.42 19.37
N GLY A 747 15.23 28.30 19.24
CA GLY A 747 16.05 28.42 18.02
C GLY A 747 17.55 28.36 18.27
N SER A 748 18.12 27.16 18.40
CA SER A 748 19.55 26.86 18.28
C SER A 748 19.80 25.36 18.12
N ASN A 749 20.97 25.00 17.59
CA ASN A 749 21.39 23.62 17.34
C ASN A 749 21.29 22.72 18.58
N GLY A 750 21.08 21.42 18.34
CA GLY A 750 20.92 20.41 19.37
C GLY A 750 22.07 20.32 20.38
N GLY A 751 21.70 20.03 21.62
CA GLY A 751 22.62 19.84 22.74
C GLY A 751 21.91 19.09 23.87
N ASN A 752 22.07 17.76 23.91
CA ASN A 752 21.48 16.90 24.93
C ASN A 752 21.98 17.27 26.33
N THR A 753 21.05 17.60 27.25
CA THR A 753 21.17 17.27 28.68
C THR A 753 19.79 16.98 29.27
N GLY A 754 19.43 15.71 29.41
CA GLY A 754 18.21 15.30 30.12
C GLY A 754 18.24 15.63 31.62
N GLY A 755 17.06 15.93 32.20
CA GLY A 755 16.94 16.38 33.59
C GLY A 755 15.60 16.02 34.23
N ASN A 756 15.38 14.73 34.51
CA ASN A 756 14.16 14.22 35.15
C ASN A 756 13.99 14.77 36.59
N THR A 757 12.85 15.44 36.85
CA THR A 757 12.27 15.55 38.19
C THR A 757 10.75 15.37 38.15
N GLY A 758 10.27 14.13 38.29
CA GLY A 758 8.84 13.84 38.46
C GLY A 758 8.25 14.46 39.74
N GLY A 759 6.96 14.85 39.67
CA GLY A 759 6.25 15.49 40.77
C GLY A 759 4.77 15.15 40.80
N THR A 760 4.38 14.16 41.61
CA THR A 760 2.99 13.71 41.77
C THR A 760 2.10 14.82 42.32
N THR A 761 1.04 15.18 41.60
CA THR A 761 0.02 16.14 42.05
C THR A 761 -1.04 15.47 42.93
N GLY A 762 -1.42 16.13 44.02
CA GLY A 762 -2.45 15.61 44.91
C GLY A 762 -2.79 16.60 46.03
N GLY A 763 -3.99 17.20 45.95
CA GLY A 763 -4.53 18.06 47.00
C GLY A 763 -5.16 19.35 46.49
N ASN A 764 -6.49 19.43 46.58
CA ASN A 764 -7.18 20.72 46.68
C ASN A 764 -6.66 21.48 47.92
N ASP A 765 -6.57 22.81 47.85
CA ASP A 765 -7.51 23.60 48.66
C ASP A 765 -7.67 25.06 48.16
N ASN A 766 -8.68 25.74 48.71
CA ASN A 766 -9.29 26.93 48.10
C ASN A 766 -9.02 28.25 48.86
N GLY A 767 -8.53 29.27 48.15
CA GLY A 767 -8.66 30.69 48.51
C GLY A 767 -7.59 31.29 49.45
N GLY A 768 -7.09 32.48 49.08
CA GLY A 768 -6.17 33.27 49.91
C GLY A 768 -5.73 34.58 49.25
N THR A 769 -6.28 35.70 49.70
CA THR A 769 -6.05 37.05 49.14
C THR A 769 -4.74 37.72 49.58
N ASP A 770 -4.40 38.78 48.84
CA ASP A 770 -3.66 39.99 49.27
C ASP A 770 -2.11 40.10 49.14
N THR A 771 -1.74 40.83 48.08
CA THR A 771 -0.83 42.00 48.08
C THR A 771 0.63 41.89 48.57
N GLY A 772 1.56 42.01 47.62
CA GLY A 772 2.20 43.32 47.34
C GLY A 772 3.62 43.59 47.86
N GLY A 773 4.38 44.40 47.09
CA GLY A 773 5.73 44.90 47.42
C GLY A 773 6.84 44.10 46.72
N ASN A 774 7.42 44.48 45.57
CA ASN A 774 8.06 45.73 45.10
C ASN A 774 9.54 45.89 45.53
N THR A 775 10.36 46.46 44.64
CA THR A 775 11.76 46.97 44.83
C THR A 775 12.85 45.96 45.24
N ASP A 776 14.14 46.13 44.88
CA ASP A 776 14.80 46.73 43.70
C ASP A 776 16.34 46.55 43.82
N GLY A 777 17.08 46.66 42.71
CA GLY A 777 18.55 46.80 42.68
C GLY A 777 19.33 45.48 42.82
N ASN A 778 20.22 45.03 41.91
CA ASN A 778 21.16 45.65 40.95
C ASN A 778 22.52 46.10 41.54
N THR A 779 23.60 45.77 40.81
CA THR A 779 25.04 46.09 41.03
C THR A 779 25.75 45.43 42.24
N GLY A 780 27.01 45.00 42.17
CA GLY A 780 27.86 44.79 40.98
C GLY A 780 29.38 44.67 41.24
N ASP A 781 30.03 43.83 40.42
CA ASP A 781 31.41 43.96 39.86
C ASP A 781 32.70 43.84 40.73
N THR A 782 33.80 43.52 40.04
CA THR A 782 35.25 43.70 40.32
C THR A 782 36.07 42.75 41.22
N SER A 783 36.74 41.77 40.57
CA SER A 783 38.22 41.51 40.60
C SER A 783 38.97 41.04 41.88
N GLY A 784 40.13 40.35 41.74
CA GLY A 784 41.08 40.23 42.88
C GLY A 784 42.17 39.14 42.96
N THR A 785 42.82 38.72 41.86
CA THR A 785 44.16 38.07 41.76
C THR A 785 44.99 37.67 43.02
N ASP A 786 45.32 36.36 43.11
CA ASP A 786 46.70 35.77 43.10
C ASP A 786 47.35 35.04 44.33
N SER A 787 48.02 33.92 43.96
CA SER A 787 49.11 33.07 44.51
C SER A 787 49.37 32.80 46.03
N THR A 788 49.38 31.50 46.40
CA THR A 788 50.58 30.64 46.69
C THR A 788 50.28 29.45 47.65
N GLY A 789 50.97 28.31 47.47
CA GLY A 789 51.22 27.31 48.54
C GLY A 789 50.70 25.87 48.34
N THR A 790 51.61 24.94 48.02
CA THR A 790 51.44 23.46 48.10
C THR A 790 51.92 22.92 49.46
N THR A 791 51.61 21.70 49.96
CA THR A 791 50.77 20.53 49.53
C THR A 791 49.62 20.31 50.56
N THR A 792 48.88 19.18 50.76
CA THR A 792 48.99 17.73 50.47
C THR A 792 47.61 17.03 50.66
N GLU A 793 47.53 15.71 50.42
CA GLU A 793 46.39 14.79 50.64
C GLU A 793 45.20 14.91 49.64
N PRO A 794 44.40 13.84 49.44
CA PRO A 794 43.88 13.50 48.10
C PRO A 794 42.46 14.03 47.81
N GLY A 795 42.21 14.26 46.52
CA GLY A 795 40.91 14.67 45.99
C GLY A 795 40.16 13.55 45.26
N ASN A 796 38.83 13.66 45.27
CA ASN A 796 37.89 12.91 44.45
C ASN A 796 37.41 13.79 43.29
N THR A 797 37.49 13.30 42.05
CA THR A 797 36.84 13.91 40.87
C THR A 797 36.65 12.86 39.77
N ASP A 798 35.40 12.61 39.38
CA ASP A 798 35.07 12.16 38.03
C ASP A 798 35.36 13.28 37.01
N GLY A 799 35.62 12.92 35.75
CA GLY A 799 35.94 13.87 34.70
C GLY A 799 36.69 13.24 33.52
N THR A 800 36.05 12.35 32.77
CA THR A 800 36.61 11.73 31.57
C THR A 800 36.56 12.71 30.38
N THR A 801 37.73 13.24 30.00
CA THR A 801 37.90 13.90 28.69
C THR A 801 37.95 12.83 27.60
N ILE A 802 37.36 13.09 26.44
CA ILE A 802 37.49 12.24 25.25
C ILE A 802 38.63 12.80 24.38
N ASP A 803 39.67 12.00 24.16
CA ASP A 803 40.70 12.30 23.16
C ASP A 803 40.22 11.88 21.76
N MET A 804 40.58 12.68 20.75
CA MET A 804 40.16 12.52 19.35
C MET A 804 41.27 11.82 18.52
N CYS A 805 40.90 11.19 17.40
CA CYS A 805 41.85 10.68 16.41
C CYS A 805 42.66 11.83 15.76
N GLU A 806 43.83 11.56 15.17
CA GLU A 806 44.75 12.61 14.65
C GLU A 806 44.18 13.44 13.48
N ASP A 807 43.08 13.00 12.86
CA ASP A 807 42.32 13.72 11.83
C ASP A 807 41.20 14.62 12.39
N GLY A 808 40.90 14.54 13.69
CA GLY A 808 39.81 15.25 14.35
C GLY A 808 38.49 14.48 14.43
N THR A 809 38.47 13.17 14.19
CA THR A 809 37.30 12.30 14.42
C THR A 809 37.26 11.73 15.86
N ALA A 810 36.10 11.24 16.29
CA ALA A 810 35.93 10.56 17.58
C ALA A 810 36.16 9.03 17.46
N PRO A 811 36.64 8.34 18.51
CA PRO A 811 36.89 6.89 18.47
C PRO A 811 35.63 6.06 18.22
N PRO A 812 35.74 4.83 17.65
CA PRO A 812 36.98 4.08 17.39
C PRO A 812 37.59 4.33 15.99
N CYS A 813 38.86 4.75 15.94
CA CYS A 813 39.59 4.96 14.68
C CYS A 813 39.93 3.60 14.01
N ILE A 814 39.37 3.29 12.84
CA ILE A 814 39.67 2.06 12.07
C ILE A 814 40.84 2.31 11.11
N THR A 815 41.90 1.50 11.16
CA THR A 815 43.04 1.61 10.27
C THR A 815 42.86 0.80 8.98
N ASN A 816 42.60 1.45 7.84
CA ASN A 816 42.65 0.82 6.51
C ASN A 816 44.03 1.04 5.85
N PRO A 817 44.87 -0.01 5.68
CA PRO A 817 46.23 0.15 5.20
C PRO A 817 46.35 0.03 3.67
N ASN A 818 45.94 1.05 2.91
CA ASN A 818 46.52 1.45 1.61
C ASN A 818 45.80 2.67 0.99
N ALA A 819 46.14 3.88 1.46
CA ALA A 819 45.88 5.12 0.73
C ALA A 819 47.23 5.73 0.32
N GLY A 820 47.50 5.83 -0.98
CA GLY A 820 48.84 6.15 -1.50
C GLY A 820 48.82 7.02 -2.75
N GLU A 821 48.96 8.33 -2.52
CA GLU A 821 49.38 9.40 -3.44
C GLU A 821 48.57 9.63 -4.74
N SER A 822 48.17 10.90 -4.92
CA SER A 822 47.58 11.46 -6.14
C SER A 822 48.65 11.94 -7.12
N ASP A 823 48.42 11.79 -8.44
CA ASP A 823 48.90 12.78 -9.42
C ASP A 823 48.08 12.73 -10.73
N ASP A 824 47.99 13.87 -11.43
CA ASP A 824 47.33 13.98 -12.74
C ASP A 824 48.16 13.35 -13.87
N THR A 825 47.53 12.72 -14.88
CA THR A 825 47.75 13.01 -16.33
C THR A 825 46.89 12.16 -17.28
N ASN A 826 46.80 12.60 -18.54
CA ASN A 826 45.94 12.06 -19.61
C ASN A 826 46.77 11.54 -20.81
N SER A 827 46.55 10.29 -21.26
CA SER A 827 46.93 9.79 -22.60
C SER A 827 46.39 8.38 -22.93
N ASP A 828 46.11 8.11 -24.21
CA ASP A 828 45.51 6.87 -24.75
C ASP A 828 46.46 5.64 -24.89
N ALA A 829 45.83 4.49 -25.23
CA ALA A 829 46.26 3.40 -26.14
C ALA A 829 46.70 2.00 -25.59
N ASP A 830 45.86 1.00 -25.93
CA ASP A 830 46.11 -0.41 -26.34
C ASP A 830 47.31 -1.25 -25.82
N GLY A 831 47.06 -2.52 -25.42
CA GLY A 831 48.18 -3.43 -25.08
C GLY A 831 47.96 -4.93 -24.77
N ALA A 832 46.79 -5.54 -25.03
CA ALA A 832 46.47 -7.00 -25.07
C ALA A 832 47.36 -8.07 -24.38
N SER A 833 46.78 -8.92 -23.50
CA SER A 833 46.93 -10.40 -23.57
C SER A 833 45.97 -11.20 -22.66
N SER A 834 45.21 -12.17 -23.21
CA SER A 834 44.73 -13.42 -22.53
C SER A 834 43.76 -14.28 -23.37
N GLU A 835 44.16 -14.74 -24.57
CA GLU A 835 43.27 -15.55 -25.44
C GLU A 835 42.91 -16.96 -24.89
N GLY A 836 43.63 -17.47 -23.88
CA GLY A 836 43.43 -18.81 -23.33
C GLY A 836 42.13 -19.01 -22.53
N THR A 837 41.55 -17.94 -21.97
CA THR A 837 40.38 -18.04 -21.08
C THR A 837 39.07 -18.10 -21.86
N LYS A 838 38.91 -17.23 -22.88
CA LYS A 838 37.67 -17.14 -23.68
C LYS A 838 37.31 -18.49 -24.32
N GLN A 839 38.28 -19.22 -24.86
CA GLN A 839 38.02 -20.47 -25.58
C GLN A 839 37.40 -21.57 -24.71
N LYS A 840 37.64 -21.58 -23.39
CA LYS A 840 36.98 -22.53 -22.46
C LYS A 840 35.55 -22.10 -22.12
N ALA A 841 35.33 -20.81 -21.88
CA ALA A 841 34.00 -20.26 -21.64
C ALA A 841 33.06 -20.51 -22.84
N THR A 842 33.54 -20.29 -24.06
CA THR A 842 32.79 -20.54 -25.30
C THR A 842 32.34 -22.00 -25.43
N PHE A 843 33.18 -22.98 -25.09
CA PHE A 843 32.79 -24.40 -25.14
C PHE A 843 31.79 -24.80 -24.04
N ALA A 844 31.84 -24.19 -22.86
CA ALA A 844 30.82 -24.37 -21.83
C ALA A 844 29.47 -23.78 -22.27
N LEU A 845 29.48 -22.57 -22.82
CA LEU A 845 28.28 -21.89 -23.33
C LEU A 845 27.59 -22.70 -24.44
N PHE A 846 28.34 -23.22 -25.41
CA PHE A 846 27.76 -24.09 -26.46
C PHE A 846 27.22 -25.43 -25.92
N ALA A 847 27.77 -25.97 -24.83
CA ALA A 847 27.21 -27.16 -24.19
C ALA A 847 25.87 -26.86 -23.51
N ILE A 848 25.76 -25.72 -22.82
CA ILE A 848 24.51 -25.27 -22.17
C ILE A 848 23.44 -24.98 -23.24
N ILE A 849 23.78 -24.24 -24.31
CA ILE A 849 22.87 -23.97 -25.43
C ILE A 849 22.42 -25.27 -26.11
N ALA A 850 23.29 -26.27 -26.25
CA ALA A 850 22.90 -27.57 -26.81
C ALA A 850 21.93 -28.35 -25.90
N VAL A 851 22.08 -28.26 -24.58
CA VAL A 851 21.13 -28.88 -23.62
C VAL A 851 19.80 -28.14 -23.63
N MET A 852 19.79 -26.80 -23.58
CA MET A 852 18.56 -26.00 -23.67
C MET A 852 17.82 -26.21 -24.99
N GLY A 853 18.55 -26.28 -26.11
CA GLY A 853 17.96 -26.57 -27.43
C GLY A 853 17.36 -27.97 -27.54
N ILE A 854 17.90 -28.97 -26.82
CA ILE A 854 17.29 -30.30 -26.73
C ILE A 854 16.04 -30.27 -25.83
N GLY A 855 16.07 -29.53 -24.72
CA GLY A 855 14.91 -29.30 -23.85
C GLY A 855 13.75 -28.66 -24.61
N LEU A 856 14.00 -27.51 -25.25
CA LEU A 856 13.02 -26.79 -26.07
C LEU A 856 12.48 -27.64 -27.24
N PHE A 857 13.32 -28.47 -27.88
CA PHE A 857 12.87 -29.39 -28.95
C PHE A 857 12.01 -30.55 -28.43
N LEU A 858 12.12 -30.92 -27.15
CA LEU A 858 11.24 -31.91 -26.51
C LEU A 858 9.92 -31.25 -26.07
N ILE A 859 9.98 -30.07 -25.45
CA ILE A 859 8.81 -29.26 -25.04
C ILE A 859 7.94 -28.92 -26.27
N SER A 860 8.56 -28.49 -27.37
CA SER A 860 7.94 -28.22 -28.68
C SER A 860 7.22 -29.44 -29.32
N LYS A 861 7.26 -30.62 -28.69
CA LYS A 861 6.71 -31.87 -29.22
C LYS A 861 5.67 -32.54 -28.33
N THR A 862 5.53 -32.10 -27.10
CA THR A 862 4.29 -32.20 -26.32
C THR A 862 3.34 -31.06 -26.76
N GLY A 863 2.04 -31.23 -26.53
CA GLY A 863 1.07 -30.15 -26.80
C GLY A 863 1.41 -28.92 -25.94
N GLY A 864 1.22 -27.72 -26.50
CA GLY A 864 1.32 -26.49 -25.73
C GLY A 864 0.01 -26.26 -25.00
N ASP A 865 0.02 -26.48 -23.69
CA ASP A 865 -0.92 -25.87 -22.75
C ASP A 865 -0.29 -24.58 -22.19
N GLU A 866 -1.10 -23.71 -21.59
CA GLU A 866 -0.83 -22.27 -21.46
C GLU A 866 0.27 -21.89 -20.44
N LEU A 867 0.95 -20.77 -20.72
CA LEU A 867 1.66 -19.98 -19.69
C LEU A 867 0.60 -19.27 -18.85
N ASN A 868 0.11 -19.96 -17.82
CA ASN A 868 -1.04 -19.55 -17.04
C ASN A 868 -0.59 -18.94 -15.70
N LEU A 869 -1.13 -17.77 -15.35
CA LEU A 869 -0.85 -17.07 -14.07
C LEU A 869 -1.32 -17.87 -12.83
N ALA A 870 -2.04 -18.98 -13.00
CA ALA A 870 -2.35 -19.97 -11.97
C ALA A 870 -1.14 -20.73 -11.38
N GLU A 871 0.07 -20.18 -11.42
CA GLU A 871 1.14 -20.56 -10.50
C GLU A 871 0.99 -19.86 -9.13
N GLU A 872 0.43 -18.63 -9.08
CA GLU A 872 0.09 -17.99 -7.79
C GLU A 872 -1.05 -18.70 -7.06
N ALA A 873 -2.06 -19.17 -7.80
CA ALA A 873 -3.11 -20.05 -7.28
C ALA A 873 -2.60 -21.44 -6.81
N LYS A 874 -1.30 -21.75 -6.96
CA LYS A 874 -0.62 -22.91 -6.37
C LYS A 874 0.34 -22.55 -5.24
N ILE A 875 0.64 -21.26 -5.04
CA ILE A 875 1.48 -20.76 -3.94
C ILE A 875 0.68 -20.71 -2.62
N GLU A 876 -0.65 -20.58 -2.66
CA GLU A 876 -1.52 -20.78 -1.49
C GLU A 876 -1.51 -22.23 -0.94
N LYS A 877 -0.74 -23.17 -1.51
CA LYS A 877 -0.44 -24.48 -0.90
C LYS A 877 0.94 -24.61 -0.24
N ILE A 878 1.66 -23.50 -0.05
CA ILE A 878 2.90 -23.45 0.75
C ILE A 878 2.62 -23.40 2.27
N TRP A 879 1.35 -23.25 2.67
CA TRP A 879 0.88 -23.36 4.05
C TRP A 879 0.69 -24.81 4.52
N ASP A 880 0.70 -25.81 3.61
CA ASP A 880 0.78 -27.24 3.96
C ASP A 880 2.14 -27.54 4.65
N ALA A 881 2.12 -28.31 5.74
CA ALA A 881 3.29 -28.52 6.59
C ALA A 881 4.40 -29.44 6.01
N ASP A 882 5.66 -29.09 6.29
CA ASP A 882 6.82 -30.00 6.36
C ASP A 882 7.27 -30.09 7.84
N GLU A 883 7.25 -31.29 8.45
CA GLU A 883 7.64 -31.48 9.87
C GLU A 883 9.15 -31.33 10.09
N LEU A 884 9.54 -30.66 11.19
CA LEU A 884 10.95 -30.51 11.62
C LEU A 884 11.51 -31.81 12.24
N GLU A 885 11.71 -32.86 11.44
CA GLU A 885 12.50 -34.03 11.88
C GLU A 885 14.02 -33.76 11.82
N PRO A 886 14.77 -33.90 12.94
CA PRO A 886 16.22 -33.72 12.95
C PRO A 886 16.97 -35.00 12.54
N GLU A 887 17.67 -34.97 11.40
CA GLU A 887 18.55 -36.06 10.98
C GLU A 887 19.65 -36.34 12.03
N MET A 888 19.71 -37.58 12.53
CA MET A 888 20.86 -38.08 13.30
C MET A 888 21.77 -38.99 12.44
N PRO A 889 23.10 -38.99 12.64
CA PRO A 889 24.03 -39.65 11.72
C PRO A 889 24.00 -41.19 11.75
N GLU A 890 24.40 -41.79 10.63
CA GLU A 890 24.41 -43.25 10.41
C GLU A 890 25.17 -44.08 11.47
N ALA A 891 24.63 -45.27 11.77
CA ALA A 891 25.33 -46.32 12.52
C ALA A 891 25.09 -47.72 11.90
N ASP A 892 26.14 -48.32 11.35
CA ASP A 892 26.15 -49.63 10.67
C ASP A 892 25.90 -50.82 11.62
N VAL A 893 24.72 -51.48 11.49
CA VAL A 893 24.50 -52.86 11.99
C VAL A 893 23.51 -53.66 11.10
N SER A 894 24.05 -54.66 10.40
CA SER A 894 23.43 -55.81 9.68
C SER A 894 21.93 -56.18 9.88
N GLU A 895 21.28 -56.61 8.77
CA GLU A 895 20.00 -57.36 8.74
C GLU A 895 19.97 -58.58 9.69
N PRO A 896 18.76 -59.02 10.13
CA PRO A 896 18.23 -60.25 9.51
C PRO A 896 16.68 -60.36 9.36
N GLU A 897 16.30 -61.12 8.31
CA GLU A 897 15.10 -61.98 8.14
C GLU A 897 13.66 -61.41 8.16
N PHE A 898 13.00 -61.62 7.00
CA PHE A 898 11.56 -61.47 6.74
C PHE A 898 10.67 -62.41 7.57
N VAL A 899 9.60 -61.88 8.16
CA VAL A 899 8.51 -62.64 8.81
C VAL A 899 7.15 -62.10 8.33
N PRO A 900 6.21 -62.95 7.85
CA PRO A 900 4.92 -62.49 7.33
C PRO A 900 3.90 -62.16 8.43
N ALA A 901 3.03 -61.17 8.18
CA ALA A 901 2.02 -60.69 9.12
C ALA A 901 0.84 -61.67 9.33
N PRO A 902 0.23 -61.69 10.54
CA PRO A 902 -1.04 -62.38 10.80
C PRO A 902 -2.26 -61.60 10.27
N PRO A 903 -3.40 -62.28 10.03
CA PRO A 903 -4.62 -61.66 9.49
C PRO A 903 -5.38 -60.78 10.51
N PRO A 904 -6.25 -59.86 10.05
CA PRO A 904 -7.01 -58.95 10.91
C PRO A 904 -8.05 -59.68 11.79
N ILE A 905 -8.41 -59.05 12.90
CA ILE A 905 -9.42 -59.51 13.86
C ILE A 905 -10.67 -58.63 13.74
N GLU A 906 -11.84 -59.25 13.60
CA GLU A 906 -13.13 -58.56 13.50
C GLU A 906 -13.59 -57.97 14.85
N ALA A 907 -14.36 -56.87 14.79
CA ALA A 907 -14.87 -56.19 15.98
C ALA A 907 -16.01 -56.98 16.68
N PRO A 908 -16.06 -57.02 18.02
CA PRO A 908 -17.15 -57.66 18.75
C PRO A 908 -18.43 -56.80 18.74
N SER A 909 -19.57 -57.43 18.45
CA SER A 909 -20.88 -56.79 18.54
C SER A 909 -21.34 -56.61 20.00
N ALA A 910 -21.95 -55.46 20.30
CA ALA A 910 -22.51 -55.14 21.61
C ALA A 910 -24.04 -55.30 21.62
N ASP A 911 -24.53 -56.42 22.13
CA ASP A 911 -25.95 -56.60 22.45
C ASP A 911 -26.14 -57.65 23.56
N GLY A 912 -26.91 -57.33 24.61
CA GLY A 912 -27.14 -58.22 25.77
C GLY A 912 -27.32 -57.49 27.11
N LYS A 913 -28.43 -57.78 27.80
CA LYS A 913 -28.79 -57.25 29.14
C LYS A 913 -28.93 -58.40 30.16
N GLU A 914 -29.02 -58.03 31.44
CA GLU A 914 -29.45 -58.84 32.60
C GLU A 914 -28.44 -59.95 33.01
N GLU A 915 -28.23 -60.27 34.29
CA GLU A 915 -28.81 -59.80 35.58
C GLU A 915 -27.76 -59.16 36.50
#